data_AF-A0A0Z8HQB4-F1
#
_entry.id   AF-A0A0Z8HQB4-F1
#
_cell.length_a   1.000
_cell.length_b   1.000
_cell.length_c   1.000
_cell.angle_alpha   90.00
_cell.angle_beta   90.00
_cell.angle_gamma   90.00
#
_symmetry.space_group_name_H-M   'P 1'
#
loop_
_entity.id
_entity.type
_entity.pdbx_description
1 polymer ?
#
loop_
_entity_poly.entity_id
_entity_poly.type
_entity_poly.pdbx_seq_one_letter_code
_entity_poly.pdbx_strand_id
1 'polypeptide(L)'
;MKGFGAVGVLTFGLLTGVSVKAEEVVTATNGEGATEVVADETSTKELLEQSVETTANQVEEAQTAVTQAEEVVTTAQEQLATEQKEKREADEVAQQAREEYTTAQADVVTKTSELKTAEEAVTTAQNEVKTAEAGIQPAEEADAQRQEAIDKSQTAVDTAKLDVTQAEDGVKTANDALALAENEVNQAQVEVDQAQAEVDSLFSVKLSDTYGQLLKDFYVADKNKDTAERERIWTELEAESKRLLAESHANNTMDNLKEALNAVESNQRVIIKQGGDGLNEMTMEDWTELTQYAQLIVNDIRDQLGVDTKVLVSQGSMGFAKVISDGYLSRNHPLGVGHNRQAILDGIRAYNQPIAENGSPDYIRYDAQDYTMADLKLRVASSLLSMMLDDARDWQAFGHAIATSGLLDSGSGNTSGVQYMGIHGYTVELGSGILHEYTNGKVSELVKEGLIENPVNPQELKKTLTVAQTRLATAQMQVSGAKVNADTAKTALTTAQGILTQAEAELKSALAVPLQTPLANEALKQAKSNLTKAVFNRASADTALTTAKTVRDEKLKALNDANAEVTRQTADIPVALNTVNSAKSKLNVAKTALNDALNKHAQAVDAYKLYMDSLGIPETPVTPETPVTPETLEKPTVPVTPETPATPEKPVTSETPVTPETPVTPESPVTPEKPVEKPTVPVTPEKPTAPEVPVTIDIIEGDGGQLIITAKGEPAYHELPTLDISTIEIPTEEVTSTEVPTTEVPVKEVPVTEVPVKVETPIKVEIPTKVEVDYAPAFETSNTAKEEVVVTPKVVNHSSELKQSTDDSVKILPNTGETKTNLSYLGLGILGLGALAKRRKKYR
;
A
#
# COMPACT_ATOMS: atom_id res chain seq x y z
N MET A 1 44.48 9.15 -84.70
CA MET A 1 45.81 9.31 -85.33
C MET A 1 46.66 8.11 -84.94
N LYS A 2 47.47 7.54 -85.87
CA LYS A 2 48.45 6.44 -85.65
C LYS A 2 47.82 5.11 -85.16
N GLY A 3 48.29 3.93 -85.59
CA GLY A 3 49.27 3.61 -86.63
C GLY A 3 49.66 2.12 -86.58
N PHE A 4 50.21 1.58 -87.69
CA PHE A 4 50.52 0.15 -87.93
C PHE A 4 49.26 -0.75 -87.99
N GLY A 5 49.19 -1.87 -88.73
CA GLY A 5 50.07 -2.52 -89.71
C GLY A 5 49.45 -3.88 -90.09
N ALA A 6 49.71 -4.54 -91.23
CA ALA A 6 50.69 -4.28 -92.29
C ALA A 6 50.29 -4.96 -93.63
N VAL A 7 50.92 -4.49 -94.73
CA VAL A 7 51.33 -5.23 -95.95
C VAL A 7 50.37 -6.28 -96.55
N GLY A 8 49.89 -6.01 -97.78
CA GLY A 8 49.13 -6.95 -98.62
C GLY A 8 48.96 -6.50 -100.07
N VAL A 9 49.97 -5.87 -100.67
CA VAL A 9 49.90 -5.37 -102.06
C VAL A 9 50.27 -6.48 -103.04
N LEU A 10 49.39 -6.80 -103.98
CA LEU A 10 49.72 -7.66 -105.12
C LEU A 10 49.10 -7.09 -106.40
N THR A 11 49.88 -6.26 -107.09
CA THR A 11 49.50 -5.61 -108.35
C THR A 11 49.85 -6.48 -109.56
N PHE A 12 48.84 -6.94 -110.28
CA PHE A 12 48.89 -7.29 -111.71
C PHE A 12 47.58 -6.81 -112.36
N GLY A 13 47.56 -6.31 -113.59
CA GLY A 13 48.68 -6.00 -114.47
C GLY A 13 48.16 -5.53 -115.83
N LEU A 14 48.26 -4.22 -116.12
CA LEU A 14 47.91 -3.66 -117.43
C LEU A 14 48.91 -4.14 -118.48
N LEU A 15 48.45 -4.90 -119.47
CA LEU A 15 49.22 -5.21 -120.68
C LEU A 15 48.38 -4.88 -121.92
N THR A 16 48.80 -3.82 -122.61
CA THR A 16 48.27 -3.42 -123.92
C THR A 16 48.78 -4.37 -125.01
N GLY A 17 47.92 -4.68 -125.98
CA GLY A 17 48.17 -5.75 -126.96
C GLY A 17 49.24 -5.45 -128.02
N VAL A 18 49.45 -6.44 -128.88
CA VAL A 18 50.22 -6.31 -130.13
C VAL A 18 49.27 -6.54 -131.30
N SER A 19 49.32 -5.65 -132.30
CA SER A 19 48.65 -5.83 -133.59
C SER A 19 49.59 -6.52 -134.57
N VAL A 20 49.06 -7.42 -135.39
CA VAL A 20 49.68 -7.77 -136.68
C VAL A 20 48.96 -6.99 -137.77
N LYS A 21 49.73 -6.23 -138.56
CA LYS A 21 49.26 -5.51 -139.75
C LYS A 21 49.44 -6.35 -141.02
N ALA A 22 48.46 -6.22 -141.89
CA ALA A 22 48.57 -6.07 -143.34
C ALA A 22 47.33 -5.21 -143.72
N GLU A 23 47.35 -4.04 -144.36
CA GLU A 23 48.18 -3.52 -145.48
C GLU A 23 48.09 -4.44 -146.71
N GLU A 24 47.59 -4.03 -147.88
CA GLU A 24 47.26 -2.67 -148.37
C GLU A 24 46.26 -2.75 -149.58
N VAL A 25 46.00 -1.62 -150.27
CA VAL A 25 45.31 -1.46 -151.59
C VAL A 25 43.77 -1.71 -151.59
N VAL A 26 42.82 -0.83 -151.93
CA VAL A 26 42.71 0.46 -152.71
C VAL A 26 42.28 0.31 -154.19
N THR A 27 41.09 0.86 -154.53
CA THR A 27 40.54 1.15 -155.89
C THR A 27 40.27 -0.05 -156.84
N ALA A 28 39.53 0.07 -157.97
CA ALA A 28 38.29 0.80 -158.29
C ALA A 28 37.77 0.40 -159.70
N THR A 29 36.49 0.70 -159.99
CA THR A 29 35.87 0.91 -161.34
C THR A 29 35.93 -0.19 -162.44
N ASN A 30 34.74 -0.56 -162.90
CA ASN A 30 34.26 -0.68 -164.30
C ASN A 30 35.17 -1.23 -165.42
N GLY A 31 34.67 -2.20 -166.19
CA GLY A 31 35.13 -2.49 -167.56
C GLY A 31 34.44 -3.71 -168.19
N GLU A 32 34.03 -3.60 -169.46
CA GLU A 32 33.40 -4.69 -170.25
C GLU A 32 34.37 -5.27 -171.29
N GLY A 33 34.25 -6.59 -171.58
CA GLY A 33 34.38 -7.13 -172.94
C GLY A 33 35.67 -7.85 -173.35
N ALA A 34 35.48 -9.06 -173.92
CA ALA A 34 36.33 -9.74 -174.93
C ALA A 34 37.77 -10.20 -174.52
N THR A 35 38.35 -11.31 -175.01
CA THR A 35 37.90 -12.36 -175.98
C THR A 35 38.73 -13.65 -175.81
N GLU A 36 38.08 -14.82 -175.89
CA GLU A 36 38.47 -16.08 -176.60
C GLU A 36 39.82 -16.82 -176.36
N VAL A 37 39.82 -18.13 -176.70
CA VAL A 37 40.95 -19.05 -177.04
C VAL A 37 41.48 -20.07 -175.98
N VAL A 38 40.85 -21.26 -176.01
CA VAL A 38 41.44 -22.64 -176.04
C VAL A 38 42.23 -23.26 -174.84
N ALA A 39 41.59 -24.28 -174.24
CA ALA A 39 42.04 -25.63 -173.79
C ALA A 39 43.42 -25.93 -173.15
N ASP A 40 43.41 -26.74 -172.07
CA ASP A 40 43.65 -28.21 -172.14
C ASP A 40 42.99 -28.95 -170.93
N GLU A 41 42.91 -30.28 -170.92
CA GLU A 41 42.10 -31.09 -169.97
C GLU A 41 42.90 -31.84 -168.88
N THR A 42 42.62 -31.65 -167.57
CA THR A 42 42.78 -32.73 -166.53
C THR A 42 42.13 -32.44 -165.15
N SER A 43 41.80 -33.53 -164.44
CA SER A 43 41.42 -33.71 -163.02
C SER A 43 40.26 -32.87 -162.41
N THR A 44 39.19 -33.58 -162.00
CA THR A 44 38.09 -33.04 -161.15
C THR A 44 37.97 -33.79 -159.81
N LYS A 45 38.74 -34.86 -159.60
CA LYS A 45 38.51 -35.81 -158.49
C LYS A 45 39.09 -35.35 -157.16
N GLU A 46 40.33 -34.88 -157.16
CA GLU A 46 41.11 -34.60 -155.93
C GLU A 46 40.48 -33.49 -155.06
N LEU A 47 39.81 -32.53 -155.70
CA LEU A 47 39.09 -31.42 -155.04
C LEU A 47 37.91 -31.90 -154.16
N LEU A 48 37.32 -33.06 -154.46
CA LEU A 48 36.18 -33.60 -153.71
C LEU A 48 36.63 -34.41 -152.49
N GLU A 49 37.72 -35.17 -152.61
CA GLU A 49 38.30 -35.93 -151.49
C GLU A 49 38.79 -35.00 -150.37
N GLN A 50 39.47 -33.90 -150.74
CA GLN A 50 39.96 -32.89 -149.79
C GLN A 50 38.83 -32.14 -149.05
N SER A 51 37.64 -32.05 -149.65
CA SER A 51 36.45 -31.43 -149.04
C SER A 51 35.87 -32.28 -147.90
N VAL A 52 35.87 -33.60 -148.06
CA VAL A 52 35.38 -34.55 -147.04
C VAL A 52 36.27 -34.55 -145.80
N GLU A 53 37.60 -34.58 -145.97
CA GLU A 53 38.54 -34.58 -144.84
C GLU A 53 38.51 -33.24 -144.08
N THR A 54 38.46 -32.11 -144.79
CA THR A 54 38.36 -30.77 -144.18
C THR A 54 37.10 -30.61 -143.31
N THR A 55 35.99 -31.20 -143.72
CA THR A 55 34.71 -31.10 -143.00
C THR A 55 34.60 -32.06 -141.82
N ALA A 56 35.37 -33.16 -141.79
CA ALA A 56 35.43 -34.06 -140.64
C ALA A 56 36.04 -33.37 -139.40
N ASN A 57 37.19 -32.71 -139.58
CA ASN A 57 37.89 -32.02 -138.49
C ASN A 57 37.03 -30.90 -137.85
N GLN A 58 36.19 -30.22 -138.64
CA GLN A 58 35.26 -29.20 -138.16
C GLN A 58 34.18 -29.75 -137.22
N VAL A 59 33.86 -31.05 -137.30
CA VAL A 59 32.94 -31.71 -136.36
C VAL A 59 33.63 -31.95 -135.01
N GLU A 60 34.90 -32.38 -135.01
CA GLU A 60 35.66 -32.66 -133.78
C GLU A 60 35.97 -31.39 -132.97
N GLU A 61 36.34 -30.30 -133.65
CA GLU A 61 36.50 -28.97 -133.02
C GLU A 61 35.18 -28.48 -132.39
N ALA A 62 34.07 -28.59 -133.13
CA ALA A 62 32.76 -28.18 -132.63
C ALA A 62 32.25 -29.06 -131.47
N GLN A 63 32.56 -30.37 -131.49
CA GLN A 63 32.22 -31.29 -130.40
C GLN A 63 32.97 -30.94 -129.12
N THR A 64 34.24 -30.56 -129.23
CA THR A 64 35.07 -30.10 -128.10
C THR A 64 34.53 -28.79 -127.51
N ALA A 65 34.07 -27.86 -128.36
CA ALA A 65 33.48 -26.60 -127.93
C ALA A 65 32.15 -26.79 -127.15
N VAL A 66 31.37 -27.84 -127.45
CA VAL A 66 30.16 -28.17 -126.68
C VAL A 66 30.50 -28.62 -125.26
N THR A 67 31.48 -29.51 -125.09
CA THR A 67 31.87 -30.03 -123.77
C THR A 67 32.41 -28.92 -122.84
N GLN A 68 33.24 -28.02 -123.36
CA GLN A 68 33.72 -26.87 -122.59
C GLN A 68 32.58 -25.91 -122.18
N ALA A 69 31.56 -25.75 -123.03
CA ALA A 69 30.40 -24.92 -122.71
C ALA A 69 29.46 -25.56 -121.67
N GLU A 70 29.43 -26.90 -121.56
CA GLU A 70 28.72 -27.63 -120.50
C GLU A 70 29.40 -27.50 -119.13
N GLU A 71 30.73 -27.55 -119.08
CA GLU A 71 31.51 -27.31 -117.86
C GLU A 71 31.28 -25.89 -117.32
N VAL A 72 31.36 -24.87 -118.20
CA VAL A 72 31.10 -23.46 -117.83
C VAL A 72 29.65 -23.22 -117.35
N VAL A 73 28.66 -23.94 -117.88
CA VAL A 73 27.28 -23.90 -117.37
C VAL A 73 27.20 -24.48 -115.95
N THR A 74 27.92 -25.56 -115.68
CA THR A 74 27.95 -26.23 -114.37
C THR A 74 28.55 -25.30 -113.31
N THR A 75 29.75 -24.76 -113.53
CA THR A 75 30.41 -23.84 -112.59
C THR A 75 29.57 -22.59 -112.31
N ALA A 76 28.90 -22.04 -113.32
CA ALA A 76 28.01 -20.89 -113.13
C ALA A 76 26.79 -21.24 -112.26
N GLN A 77 26.27 -22.47 -112.35
CA GLN A 77 25.16 -22.94 -111.50
C GLN A 77 25.60 -23.22 -110.06
N GLU A 78 26.81 -23.73 -109.85
CA GLU A 78 27.41 -23.88 -108.52
C GLU A 78 27.64 -22.53 -107.85
N GLN A 79 28.14 -21.53 -108.59
CA GLN A 79 28.27 -20.17 -108.07
C GLN A 79 26.89 -19.59 -107.67
N LEU A 80 25.88 -19.69 -108.53
CA LEU A 80 24.52 -19.23 -108.21
C LEU A 80 23.94 -19.92 -106.95
N ALA A 81 24.23 -21.21 -106.75
CA ALA A 81 23.83 -21.94 -105.55
C ALA A 81 24.56 -21.43 -104.28
N THR A 82 25.81 -20.97 -104.42
CA THR A 82 26.59 -20.33 -103.35
C THR A 82 26.02 -18.96 -102.98
N GLU A 83 25.80 -18.05 -103.94
CA GLU A 83 25.19 -16.73 -103.65
C GLU A 83 23.80 -16.89 -102.99
N GLN A 84 22.99 -17.86 -103.45
CA GLN A 84 21.69 -18.21 -102.85
C GLN A 84 21.80 -18.86 -101.45
N LYS A 85 22.96 -19.41 -101.09
CA LYS A 85 23.23 -19.92 -99.75
C LYS A 85 23.66 -18.78 -98.82
N GLU A 86 24.62 -17.96 -99.24
CA GLU A 86 25.13 -16.84 -98.43
C GLU A 86 24.03 -15.82 -98.12
N LYS A 87 23.14 -15.50 -99.07
CA LYS A 87 21.96 -14.66 -98.80
C LYS A 87 21.06 -15.25 -97.71
N ARG A 88 20.86 -16.58 -97.67
CA ARG A 88 20.03 -17.24 -96.65
C ARG A 88 20.67 -17.20 -95.28
N GLU A 89 21.97 -17.45 -95.20
CA GLU A 89 22.74 -17.35 -93.97
C GLU A 89 22.75 -15.88 -93.46
N ALA A 90 22.79 -14.90 -94.36
CA ALA A 90 22.61 -13.48 -94.02
C ALA A 90 21.18 -13.14 -93.56
N ASP A 91 20.13 -13.69 -94.20
CA ASP A 91 18.72 -13.51 -93.78
C ASP A 91 18.48 -14.05 -92.37
N GLU A 92 19.02 -15.24 -92.07
CA GLU A 92 18.94 -15.88 -90.75
C GLU A 92 19.67 -15.06 -89.68
N VAL A 93 20.86 -14.54 -89.96
CA VAL A 93 21.60 -13.63 -89.07
C VAL A 93 20.85 -12.31 -88.86
N ALA A 94 20.24 -11.73 -89.90
CA ALA A 94 19.44 -10.51 -89.79
C ALA A 94 18.14 -10.73 -88.99
N GLN A 95 17.52 -11.90 -89.09
CA GLN A 95 16.39 -12.29 -88.24
C GLN A 95 16.83 -12.41 -86.77
N GLN A 96 17.92 -13.15 -86.48
CA GLN A 96 18.42 -13.29 -85.12
C GLN A 96 18.76 -11.91 -84.51
N ALA A 97 19.47 -11.04 -85.23
CA ALA A 97 19.78 -9.69 -84.76
C ALA A 97 18.52 -8.85 -84.47
N ARG A 98 17.41 -9.11 -85.17
CA ARG A 98 16.12 -8.44 -84.96
C ARG A 98 15.40 -8.93 -83.72
N GLU A 99 15.46 -10.23 -83.44
CA GLU A 99 14.92 -10.84 -82.22
C GLU A 99 15.73 -10.41 -80.98
N GLU A 100 17.07 -10.36 -81.09
CA GLU A 100 17.95 -9.83 -80.05
C GLU A 100 17.72 -8.34 -79.77
N TYR A 101 17.58 -7.51 -80.82
CA TYR A 101 17.22 -6.09 -80.66
C TYR A 101 15.84 -5.92 -79.99
N THR A 102 14.84 -6.72 -80.40
CA THR A 102 13.48 -6.67 -79.82
C THR A 102 13.51 -7.05 -78.33
N THR A 103 14.29 -8.06 -77.98
CA THR A 103 14.52 -8.48 -76.58
C THR A 103 15.20 -7.36 -75.76
N ALA A 104 16.25 -6.73 -76.29
CA ALA A 104 16.91 -5.61 -75.62
C ALA A 104 16.00 -4.38 -75.50
N GLN A 105 15.12 -4.12 -76.48
CA GLN A 105 14.12 -3.06 -76.39
C GLN A 105 13.06 -3.34 -75.33
N ALA A 106 12.67 -4.61 -75.14
CA ALA A 106 11.77 -5.01 -74.06
C ALA A 106 12.41 -4.86 -72.68
N ASP A 107 13.69 -5.23 -72.51
CA ASP A 107 14.41 -5.03 -71.25
C ASP A 107 14.50 -3.54 -70.87
N VAL A 108 14.75 -2.63 -71.83
CA VAL A 108 14.71 -1.18 -71.57
C VAL A 108 13.35 -0.71 -71.01
N VAL A 109 12.22 -1.29 -71.44
CA VAL A 109 10.88 -0.98 -70.88
C VAL A 109 10.74 -1.52 -69.45
N THR A 110 11.22 -2.73 -69.20
CA THR A 110 11.28 -3.34 -67.86
C THR A 110 12.12 -2.48 -66.90
N LYS A 111 13.36 -2.12 -67.29
CA LYS A 111 14.26 -1.30 -66.47
C LYS A 111 13.78 0.14 -66.26
N THR A 112 13.00 0.69 -67.20
CA THR A 112 12.31 1.98 -67.00
C THR A 112 11.23 1.86 -65.91
N SER A 113 10.55 0.73 -65.83
CA SER A 113 9.51 0.45 -64.84
C SER A 113 10.09 0.13 -63.45
N GLU A 114 11.22 -0.59 -63.40
CA GLU A 114 12.00 -0.81 -62.18
C GLU A 114 12.52 0.50 -61.59
N LEU A 115 13.06 1.41 -62.42
CA LEU A 115 13.51 2.74 -61.99
C LEU A 115 12.37 3.57 -61.40
N LYS A 116 11.21 3.63 -62.06
CA LYS A 116 10.02 4.36 -61.54
C LYS A 116 9.57 3.81 -60.18
N THR A 117 9.55 2.49 -60.02
CA THR A 117 9.23 1.84 -58.73
C THR A 117 10.25 2.23 -57.63
N ALA A 118 11.53 2.36 -57.99
CA ALA A 118 12.56 2.81 -57.06
C ALA A 118 12.47 4.31 -56.71
N GLU A 119 12.01 5.16 -57.64
CA GLU A 119 11.72 6.58 -57.40
C GLU A 119 10.52 6.77 -56.46
N GLU A 120 9.48 5.97 -56.63
CA GLU A 120 8.33 5.90 -55.72
C GLU A 120 8.75 5.41 -54.32
N ALA A 121 9.61 4.39 -54.24
CA ALA A 121 10.17 3.91 -52.97
C ALA A 121 11.04 4.97 -52.25
N VAL A 122 11.83 5.75 -52.98
CA VAL A 122 12.57 6.90 -52.40
C VAL A 122 11.60 7.95 -51.85
N THR A 123 10.53 8.25 -52.58
CA THR A 123 9.51 9.23 -52.16
C THR A 123 8.79 8.78 -50.89
N THR A 124 8.43 7.50 -50.80
CA THR A 124 7.85 6.89 -49.58
C THR A 124 8.82 6.98 -48.41
N ALA A 125 10.08 6.60 -48.58
CA ALA A 125 11.08 6.65 -47.51
C ALA A 125 11.43 8.09 -47.06
N GLN A 126 11.32 9.09 -47.94
CA GLN A 126 11.41 10.51 -47.55
C GLN A 126 10.25 10.93 -46.65
N ASN A 127 9.03 10.46 -46.95
CA ASN A 127 7.86 10.69 -46.11
C ASN A 127 7.93 9.94 -44.77
N GLU A 128 8.47 8.71 -44.74
CA GLU A 128 8.80 7.99 -43.50
C GLU A 128 9.73 8.82 -42.60
N VAL A 129 10.85 9.33 -43.15
CA VAL A 129 11.79 10.17 -42.40
C VAL A 129 11.10 11.42 -41.87
N LYS A 130 10.38 12.17 -42.71
CA LYS A 130 9.67 13.39 -42.29
C LYS A 130 8.64 13.12 -41.19
N THR A 131 7.96 11.98 -41.24
CA THR A 131 6.97 11.58 -40.22
C THR A 131 7.67 11.22 -38.91
N ALA A 132 8.80 10.51 -38.96
CA ALA A 132 9.58 10.18 -37.78
C ALA A 132 10.26 11.42 -37.14
N GLU A 133 10.71 12.39 -37.94
CA GLU A 133 11.24 13.68 -37.43
C GLU A 133 10.15 14.50 -36.74
N ALA A 134 8.94 14.55 -37.31
CA ALA A 134 7.79 15.19 -36.66
C ALA A 134 7.35 14.49 -35.36
N GLY A 135 7.62 13.19 -35.22
CA GLY A 135 7.34 12.40 -34.02
C GLY A 135 8.28 12.65 -32.83
N ILE A 136 9.39 13.38 -33.02
CA ILE A 136 10.35 13.64 -31.92
C ILE A 136 9.78 14.63 -30.89
N GLN A 137 9.21 15.76 -31.31
CA GLN A 137 8.73 16.79 -30.37
C GLN A 137 7.60 16.29 -29.45
N PRO A 138 6.55 15.59 -29.93
CA PRO A 138 5.55 15.01 -29.03
C PRO A 138 6.10 13.94 -28.08
N ALA A 139 7.21 13.27 -28.44
CA ALA A 139 7.87 12.30 -27.58
C ALA A 139 8.69 12.98 -26.46
N GLU A 140 9.36 14.09 -26.76
CA GLU A 140 10.05 14.94 -25.78
C GLU A 140 9.04 15.60 -24.82
N GLU A 141 7.90 16.09 -25.34
CA GLU A 141 6.80 16.63 -24.52
C GLU A 141 6.18 15.56 -23.61
N ALA A 142 5.97 14.33 -24.11
CA ALA A 142 5.46 13.22 -23.31
C ALA A 142 6.44 12.79 -22.20
N ASP A 143 7.75 12.76 -22.49
CA ASP A 143 8.78 12.43 -21.50
C ASP A 143 8.94 13.53 -20.43
N ALA A 144 8.71 14.80 -20.78
CA ALA A 144 8.65 15.90 -19.83
C ALA A 144 7.41 15.82 -18.92
N GLN A 145 6.22 15.58 -19.48
CA GLN A 145 4.98 15.38 -18.70
C GLN A 145 5.09 14.15 -17.77
N ARG A 146 5.75 13.08 -18.23
CA ARG A 146 6.07 11.91 -17.41
C ARG A 146 6.94 12.28 -16.20
N GLN A 147 7.95 13.13 -16.38
CA GLN A 147 8.82 13.55 -15.28
C GLN A 147 8.05 14.45 -14.28
N GLU A 148 7.25 15.40 -14.77
CA GLU A 148 6.39 16.24 -13.92
C GLU A 148 5.42 15.39 -13.07
N ALA A 149 4.84 14.34 -13.66
CA ALA A 149 3.99 13.39 -12.93
C ALA A 149 4.76 12.61 -11.84
N ILE A 150 6.00 12.19 -12.11
CA ILE A 150 6.86 11.51 -11.13
C ILE A 150 7.22 12.46 -9.97
N ASP A 151 7.67 13.68 -10.28
CA ASP A 151 8.09 14.67 -9.27
C ASP A 151 6.91 15.07 -8.37
N LYS A 152 5.71 15.21 -8.96
CA LYS A 152 4.45 15.45 -8.24
C LYS A 152 4.07 14.28 -7.32
N SER A 153 4.08 13.04 -7.82
CA SER A 153 3.73 11.87 -7.00
C SER A 153 4.78 11.59 -5.92
N GLN A 154 6.06 11.87 -6.17
CA GLN A 154 7.12 11.81 -5.14
C GLN A 154 6.86 12.83 -4.03
N THR A 155 6.51 14.06 -4.39
CA THR A 155 6.13 15.11 -3.42
C THR A 155 4.92 14.69 -2.58
N ALA A 156 3.92 14.06 -3.19
CA ALA A 156 2.76 13.52 -2.47
C ALA A 156 3.13 12.38 -1.51
N VAL A 157 4.01 11.45 -1.93
CA VAL A 157 4.54 10.37 -1.07
C VAL A 157 5.27 10.92 0.14
N ASP A 158 6.15 11.92 -0.04
CA ASP A 158 6.94 12.45 1.07
C ASP A 158 6.12 13.35 2.00
N THR A 159 5.05 13.99 1.50
CA THR A 159 4.04 14.64 2.35
C THR A 159 3.28 13.60 3.18
N ALA A 160 2.77 12.54 2.56
CA ALA A 160 1.99 11.51 3.26
C ALA A 160 2.81 10.74 4.32
N LYS A 161 4.15 10.65 4.18
CA LYS A 161 5.04 10.11 5.23
C LYS A 161 5.13 11.03 6.45
N LEU A 162 5.10 12.35 6.24
CA LEU A 162 5.07 13.33 7.33
C LEU A 162 3.73 13.25 8.06
N ASP A 163 2.61 13.16 7.32
CA ASP A 163 1.27 12.98 7.87
C ASP A 163 1.16 11.70 8.72
N VAL A 164 1.77 10.59 8.25
CA VAL A 164 1.85 9.33 9.04
C VAL A 164 2.63 9.54 10.33
N THR A 165 3.83 10.13 10.28
CA THR A 165 4.64 10.38 11.50
C THR A 165 3.88 11.26 12.50
N GLN A 166 3.24 12.33 12.03
CA GLN A 166 2.44 13.22 12.89
C GLN A 166 1.23 12.48 13.51
N ALA A 167 0.61 11.55 12.78
CA ALA A 167 -0.46 10.73 13.31
C ALA A 167 0.03 9.64 14.30
N GLU A 168 1.27 9.13 14.15
CA GLU A 168 1.90 8.24 15.13
C GLU A 168 2.18 8.97 16.46
N ASP A 169 2.72 10.20 16.40
CA ASP A 169 2.91 11.07 17.58
C ASP A 169 1.56 11.45 18.23
N GLY A 170 0.52 11.71 17.42
CA GLY A 170 -0.84 11.95 17.90
C GLY A 170 -1.45 10.73 18.61
N VAL A 171 -1.25 9.53 18.06
CA VAL A 171 -1.64 8.27 18.70
C VAL A 171 -0.90 8.07 20.02
N LYS A 172 0.42 8.34 20.08
CA LYS A 172 1.17 8.25 21.33
C LYS A 172 0.58 9.20 22.39
N THR A 173 0.42 10.47 22.05
CA THR A 173 -0.05 11.53 22.94
C THR A 173 -1.45 11.21 23.50
N ALA A 174 -2.37 10.72 22.66
CA ALA A 174 -3.71 10.34 23.09
C ALA A 174 -3.73 9.10 24.01
N ASN A 175 -2.83 8.14 23.81
CA ASN A 175 -2.70 6.97 24.70
C ASN A 175 -2.04 7.34 26.05
N ASP A 176 -1.04 8.23 26.05
CA ASP A 176 -0.45 8.75 27.29
C ASP A 176 -1.50 9.48 28.14
N ALA A 177 -2.36 10.30 27.50
CA ALA A 177 -3.47 10.98 28.15
C ALA A 177 -4.53 10.01 28.70
N LEU A 178 -4.84 8.93 27.97
CA LEU A 178 -5.73 7.86 28.46
C LEU A 178 -5.15 7.17 29.70
N ALA A 179 -3.87 6.81 29.70
CA ALA A 179 -3.22 6.17 30.85
C ALA A 179 -3.19 7.06 32.10
N LEU A 180 -3.03 8.39 31.93
CA LEU A 180 -3.15 9.35 33.02
C LEU A 180 -4.57 9.41 33.58
N ALA A 181 -5.60 9.42 32.73
CA ALA A 181 -6.99 9.42 33.16
C ALA A 181 -7.38 8.09 33.86
N GLU A 182 -6.90 6.95 33.36
CA GLU A 182 -7.13 5.64 34.00
C GLU A 182 -6.49 5.55 35.39
N ASN A 183 -5.32 6.17 35.59
CA ASN A 183 -4.68 6.32 36.90
C ASN A 183 -5.49 7.23 37.85
N GLU A 184 -6.03 8.35 37.36
CA GLU A 184 -6.89 9.26 38.13
C GLU A 184 -8.19 8.58 38.60
N VAL A 185 -8.80 7.70 37.78
CA VAL A 185 -9.95 6.88 38.23
C VAL A 185 -9.57 5.96 39.37
N ASN A 186 -8.40 5.30 39.31
CA ASN A 186 -7.95 4.42 40.39
C ASN A 186 -7.68 5.19 41.69
N GLN A 187 -7.10 6.40 41.62
CA GLN A 187 -6.87 7.25 42.79
C GLN A 187 -8.19 7.76 43.39
N ALA A 188 -9.12 8.24 42.57
CA ALA A 188 -10.43 8.68 43.02
C ALA A 188 -11.27 7.53 43.61
N GLN A 189 -11.09 6.28 43.15
CA GLN A 189 -11.72 5.10 43.76
C GLN A 189 -11.16 4.83 45.16
N VAL A 190 -9.84 4.89 45.35
CA VAL A 190 -9.22 4.71 46.68
C VAL A 190 -9.71 5.78 47.67
N GLU A 191 -9.89 7.03 47.23
CA GLU A 191 -10.46 8.09 48.06
C GLU A 191 -11.94 7.85 48.41
N VAL A 192 -12.73 7.26 47.50
CA VAL A 192 -14.10 6.81 47.79
C VAL A 192 -14.08 5.67 48.82
N ASP A 193 -13.23 4.67 48.63
CA ASP A 193 -13.16 3.50 49.52
C ASP A 193 -12.73 3.90 50.94
N GLN A 194 -11.77 4.83 51.06
CA GLN A 194 -11.34 5.40 52.35
C GLN A 194 -12.45 6.23 53.02
N ALA A 195 -13.09 7.14 52.29
CA ALA A 195 -14.17 7.96 52.83
C ALA A 195 -15.42 7.14 53.18
N GLN A 196 -15.67 6.04 52.46
CA GLN A 196 -16.73 5.08 52.74
C GLN A 196 -16.42 4.30 54.03
N ALA A 197 -15.19 3.81 54.20
CA ALA A 197 -14.76 3.14 55.43
C ALA A 197 -14.89 4.03 56.68
N GLU A 198 -14.52 5.31 56.60
CA GLU A 198 -14.71 6.27 57.70
C GLU A 198 -16.21 6.46 58.02
N VAL A 199 -17.07 6.56 57.01
CA VAL A 199 -18.55 6.65 57.21
C VAL A 199 -19.14 5.37 57.80
N ASP A 200 -18.70 4.19 57.35
CA ASP A 200 -19.22 2.90 57.83
C ASP A 200 -18.66 2.51 59.21
N SER A 201 -17.57 3.15 59.64
CA SER A 201 -17.06 3.04 61.02
C SER A 201 -17.99 3.69 62.07
N LEU A 202 -18.93 4.54 61.63
CA LEU A 202 -19.90 5.23 62.49
C LEU A 202 -20.98 4.27 62.99
N PHE A 203 -20.73 3.60 64.11
CA PHE A 203 -21.71 2.73 64.73
C PHE A 203 -22.94 3.48 65.28
N SER A 204 -24.11 2.84 65.18
CA SER A 204 -25.39 3.32 65.68
C SER A 204 -26.22 2.11 66.10
N VAL A 205 -26.61 2.04 67.38
CA VAL A 205 -27.54 1.01 67.87
C VAL A 205 -28.92 1.31 67.31
N LYS A 206 -29.47 0.45 66.46
CA LYS A 206 -30.77 0.69 65.85
C LYS A 206 -31.90 0.37 66.83
N LEU A 207 -32.69 1.40 67.14
CA LEU A 207 -33.86 1.35 68.01
C LEU A 207 -35.13 1.61 67.17
N SER A 208 -36.27 1.20 67.69
CA SER A 208 -37.59 1.53 67.11
C SER A 208 -38.32 2.53 68.01
N ASP A 209 -39.27 3.27 67.43
CA ASP A 209 -40.19 4.13 68.20
C ASP A 209 -40.90 3.32 69.31
N THR A 210 -41.26 2.07 69.01
CA THR A 210 -41.84 1.10 69.95
C THR A 210 -40.91 0.82 71.12
N TYR A 211 -39.65 0.45 70.88
CA TYR A 211 -38.65 0.26 71.93
C TYR A 211 -38.49 1.53 72.76
N GLY A 212 -38.37 2.68 72.11
CA GLY A 212 -38.11 3.95 72.78
C GLY A 212 -39.26 4.43 73.65
N GLN A 213 -40.50 4.21 73.22
CA GLN A 213 -41.68 4.50 74.02
C GLN A 213 -41.82 3.52 75.19
N LEU A 214 -41.64 2.22 74.95
CA LEU A 214 -41.69 1.20 76.01
C LEU A 214 -40.61 1.42 77.08
N LEU A 215 -39.39 1.82 76.71
CA LEU A 215 -38.31 2.13 77.66
C LEU A 215 -38.64 3.36 78.54
N LYS A 216 -39.28 4.39 77.96
CA LYS A 216 -39.76 5.57 78.70
C LYS A 216 -40.87 5.20 79.68
N ASP A 217 -41.88 4.47 79.20
CA ASP A 217 -43.03 4.07 80.03
C ASP A 217 -42.61 3.10 81.14
N PHE A 218 -41.64 2.21 80.88
CA PHE A 218 -41.04 1.32 81.87
C PHE A 218 -40.37 2.12 83.00
N TYR A 219 -39.53 3.11 82.66
CA TYR A 219 -38.89 4.00 83.64
C TYR A 219 -39.93 4.79 84.46
N VAL A 220 -41.02 5.26 83.82
CA VAL A 220 -42.11 5.96 84.52
C VAL A 220 -42.87 5.03 85.46
N ALA A 221 -43.16 3.78 85.05
CA ALA A 221 -43.86 2.80 85.87
C ALA A 221 -43.05 2.40 87.11
N ASP A 222 -41.75 2.11 86.96
CA ASP A 222 -40.87 1.76 88.09
C ASP A 222 -40.70 2.94 89.06
N LYS A 223 -40.48 4.16 88.54
CA LYS A 223 -40.39 5.41 89.32
C LYS A 223 -41.67 5.69 90.12
N ASN A 224 -42.84 5.39 89.56
CA ASN A 224 -44.14 5.48 90.23
C ASN A 224 -44.43 4.28 91.15
N LYS A 225 -43.61 3.22 91.08
CA LYS A 225 -43.76 1.92 91.77
C LYS A 225 -45.01 1.13 91.34
N ASP A 226 -45.51 1.37 90.13
CA ASP A 226 -46.59 0.57 89.56
C ASP A 226 -46.02 -0.76 89.06
N THR A 227 -46.01 -1.75 89.96
CA THR A 227 -45.46 -3.09 89.66
C THR A 227 -46.31 -3.83 88.62
N ALA A 228 -47.61 -3.52 88.48
CA ALA A 228 -48.47 -4.21 87.54
C ALA A 228 -48.21 -3.73 86.10
N GLU A 229 -48.13 -2.41 85.91
CA GLU A 229 -47.84 -1.82 84.61
C GLU A 229 -46.38 -2.04 84.19
N ARG A 230 -45.42 -1.96 85.14
CA ARG A 230 -44.01 -2.23 84.86
C ARG A 230 -43.79 -3.66 84.35
N GLU A 231 -44.48 -4.67 84.89
CA GLU A 231 -44.34 -6.06 84.46
C GLU A 231 -45.01 -6.32 83.09
N ARG A 232 -46.10 -5.60 82.77
CA ARG A 232 -46.71 -5.62 81.44
C ARG A 232 -45.71 -5.07 80.41
N ILE A 233 -45.17 -3.88 80.66
CA ILE A 233 -44.23 -3.21 79.76
C ILE A 233 -42.94 -4.01 79.61
N TRP A 234 -42.43 -4.65 80.68
CA TRP A 234 -41.26 -5.54 80.61
C TRP A 234 -41.41 -6.58 79.51
N THR A 235 -42.55 -7.26 79.45
CA THR A 235 -42.81 -8.35 78.49
C THR A 235 -42.76 -7.86 77.04
N GLU A 236 -43.27 -6.65 76.80
CA GLU A 236 -43.29 -6.01 75.47
C GLU A 236 -41.90 -5.47 75.10
N LEU A 237 -41.20 -4.83 76.04
CA LEU A 237 -39.88 -4.24 75.86
C LEU A 237 -38.80 -5.32 75.65
N GLU A 238 -38.84 -6.42 76.41
CA GLU A 238 -37.92 -7.57 76.24
C GLU A 238 -38.12 -8.25 74.88
N ALA A 239 -39.38 -8.38 74.42
CA ALA A 239 -39.68 -8.95 73.10
C ALA A 239 -39.14 -8.07 71.95
N GLU A 240 -39.34 -6.75 72.01
CA GLU A 240 -38.83 -5.83 71.00
C GLU A 240 -37.29 -5.70 71.05
N SER A 241 -36.69 -5.71 72.25
CA SER A 241 -35.23 -5.72 72.43
C SER A 241 -34.59 -6.94 71.73
N LYS A 242 -35.16 -8.14 71.95
CA LYS A 242 -34.70 -9.38 71.30
C LYS A 242 -34.94 -9.36 69.80
N ARG A 243 -36.01 -8.72 69.31
CA ARG A 243 -36.28 -8.55 67.88
C ARG A 243 -35.21 -7.69 67.21
N LEU A 244 -34.89 -6.53 67.79
CA LEU A 244 -33.85 -5.61 67.31
C LEU A 244 -32.44 -6.24 67.39
N LEU A 245 -32.15 -7.01 68.43
CA LEU A 245 -30.88 -7.73 68.55
C LEU A 245 -30.74 -8.83 67.49
N ALA A 246 -31.80 -9.61 67.25
CA ALA A 246 -31.83 -10.61 66.18
C ALA A 246 -31.71 -9.99 64.79
N GLU A 247 -32.30 -8.81 64.57
CA GLU A 247 -32.15 -8.01 63.34
C GLU A 247 -30.69 -7.52 63.16
N SER A 248 -30.06 -7.01 64.23
CA SER A 248 -28.64 -6.62 64.22
C SER A 248 -27.70 -7.80 63.91
N HIS A 249 -28.01 -9.01 64.41
CA HIS A 249 -27.29 -10.23 64.05
C HIS A 249 -27.55 -10.68 62.60
N ALA A 250 -28.79 -10.63 62.12
CA ALA A 250 -29.14 -10.99 60.74
C ALA A 250 -28.48 -10.07 59.69
N ASN A 251 -28.22 -8.82 60.07
CA ASN A 251 -27.52 -7.83 59.25
C ASN A 251 -25.99 -7.87 59.40
N ASN A 252 -25.42 -8.83 60.15
CA ASN A 252 -23.98 -8.96 60.47
C ASN A 252 -23.34 -7.67 61.05
N THR A 253 -24.10 -6.85 61.78
CA THR A 253 -23.73 -5.46 62.10
C THR A 253 -22.37 -5.31 62.77
N MET A 254 -21.98 -6.26 63.64
CA MET A 254 -20.69 -6.24 64.35
C MET A 254 -19.51 -6.67 63.48
N ASP A 255 -19.72 -7.58 62.51
CA ASP A 255 -18.67 -8.02 61.60
C ASP A 255 -18.42 -6.96 60.52
N ASN A 256 -19.48 -6.38 59.95
CA ASN A 256 -19.38 -5.26 59.01
C ASN A 256 -18.69 -4.05 59.68
N LEU A 257 -19.07 -3.72 60.91
CA LEU A 257 -18.42 -2.66 61.70
C LEU A 257 -16.95 -2.98 61.97
N LYS A 258 -16.60 -4.24 62.23
CA LYS A 258 -15.21 -4.66 62.40
C LYS A 258 -14.41 -4.44 61.12
N GLU A 259 -14.95 -4.79 59.96
CA GLU A 259 -14.29 -4.57 58.66
C GLU A 259 -14.09 -3.07 58.40
N ALA A 260 -15.11 -2.23 58.58
CA ALA A 260 -15.01 -0.78 58.43
C ALA A 260 -14.00 -0.15 59.41
N LEU A 261 -14.06 -0.51 60.70
CA LEU A 261 -13.11 -0.03 61.71
C LEU A 261 -11.66 -0.43 61.37
N ASN A 262 -11.41 -1.59 60.76
CA ASN A 262 -10.07 -2.00 60.34
C ASN A 262 -9.62 -1.37 59.02
N ALA A 263 -10.54 -0.99 58.13
CA ALA A 263 -10.20 -0.29 56.88
C ALA A 263 -9.72 1.15 57.12
N VAL A 264 -10.13 1.78 58.22
CA VAL A 264 -9.64 3.08 58.68
C VAL A 264 -8.22 2.95 59.29
N GLU A 265 -7.21 3.54 58.62
CA GLU A 265 -5.79 3.42 59.00
C GLU A 265 -5.50 3.86 60.45
N SER A 266 -6.13 4.95 60.91
CA SER A 266 -5.93 5.52 62.25
C SER A 266 -6.36 4.58 63.40
N ASN A 267 -7.19 3.58 63.10
CA ASN A 267 -7.64 2.55 64.04
C ASN A 267 -6.71 1.34 64.11
N GLN A 268 -5.89 1.08 63.08
CA GLN A 268 -5.00 -0.10 63.02
C GLN A 268 -3.83 -0.04 64.02
N ARG A 269 -3.60 1.12 64.64
CA ARG A 269 -2.57 1.30 65.67
C ARG A 269 -2.81 0.35 66.85
N VAL A 270 -1.77 -0.35 67.28
CA VAL A 270 -1.83 -1.22 68.46
C VAL A 270 -1.75 -0.38 69.73
N ILE A 271 -2.75 -0.51 70.59
CA ILE A 271 -2.87 0.20 71.87
C ILE A 271 -2.32 -0.64 73.02
N ILE A 272 -2.73 -1.91 73.09
CA ILE A 272 -2.33 -2.85 74.15
C ILE A 272 -1.50 -3.96 73.50
N LYS A 273 -0.36 -4.29 74.13
CA LYS A 273 0.60 -5.26 73.59
C LYS A 273 0.39 -6.65 74.16
N GLN A 274 0.67 -7.68 73.36
CA GLN A 274 0.67 -9.06 73.82
C GLN A 274 1.58 -9.25 75.05
N GLY A 275 1.02 -9.77 76.14
CA GLY A 275 1.70 -9.98 77.42
C GLY A 275 1.80 -8.74 78.33
N GLY A 276 1.15 -7.63 77.97
CA GLY A 276 1.02 -6.43 78.82
C GLY A 276 0.00 -6.56 79.96
N ASP A 277 -0.18 -5.50 80.75
CA ASP A 277 -1.17 -5.43 81.83
C ASP A 277 -2.57 -4.97 81.37
N GLY A 278 -2.91 -5.21 80.10
CA GLY A 278 -4.26 -5.02 79.58
C GLY A 278 -4.71 -3.57 79.52
N LEU A 279 -5.95 -3.32 79.97
CA LEU A 279 -6.57 -1.98 80.00
C LEU A 279 -5.79 -0.99 80.88
N ASN A 280 -4.92 -1.47 81.79
CA ASN A 280 -4.10 -0.63 82.66
C ASN A 280 -2.95 0.08 81.89
N GLU A 281 -2.59 -0.39 80.69
CA GLU A 281 -1.54 0.21 79.86
C GLU A 281 -2.03 1.38 78.99
N MET A 282 -3.34 1.50 78.80
CA MET A 282 -3.96 2.50 77.92
C MET A 282 -3.70 3.94 78.39
N THR A 283 -3.35 4.82 77.44
CA THR A 283 -3.14 6.24 77.75
C THR A 283 -4.46 6.97 77.97
N MET A 284 -4.41 8.15 78.60
CA MET A 284 -5.58 9.02 78.71
C MET A 284 -6.06 9.54 77.33
N GLU A 285 -5.17 9.61 76.34
CA GLU A 285 -5.51 10.00 74.97
C GLU A 285 -6.32 8.88 74.28
N ASP A 286 -5.94 7.62 74.45
CA ASP A 286 -6.69 6.46 73.92
C ASP A 286 -8.06 6.29 74.62
N TRP A 287 -8.12 6.50 75.94
CA TRP A 287 -9.40 6.55 76.66
C TRP A 287 -10.28 7.72 76.22
N THR A 288 -9.69 8.87 75.89
CA THR A 288 -10.42 10.03 75.38
C THR A 288 -11.02 9.72 74.01
N GLU A 289 -10.27 9.08 73.10
CA GLU A 289 -10.77 8.68 71.77
C GLU A 289 -11.87 7.62 71.87
N LEU A 290 -11.74 6.62 72.75
CA LEU A 290 -12.85 5.67 73.00
C LEU A 290 -14.08 6.35 73.58
N THR A 291 -13.89 7.36 74.44
CA THR A 291 -15.01 8.14 75.00
C THR A 291 -15.66 9.01 73.93
N GLN A 292 -14.90 9.65 73.04
CA GLN A 292 -15.41 10.41 71.89
C GLN A 292 -16.16 9.51 70.89
N TYR A 293 -15.66 8.30 70.63
CA TYR A 293 -16.36 7.31 69.80
C TYR A 293 -17.69 6.88 70.45
N ALA A 294 -17.69 6.57 71.74
CA ALA A 294 -18.90 6.27 72.50
C ALA A 294 -19.88 7.46 72.56
N GLN A 295 -19.38 8.69 72.66
CA GLN A 295 -20.19 9.91 72.72
C GLN A 295 -21.07 10.06 71.48
N LEU A 296 -20.58 9.71 70.29
CA LEU A 296 -21.38 9.68 69.07
C LEU A 296 -22.53 8.67 69.17
N ILE A 297 -22.20 7.43 69.55
CA ILE A 297 -23.18 6.32 69.69
C ILE A 297 -24.25 6.66 70.74
N VAL A 298 -23.85 7.22 71.89
CA VAL A 298 -24.77 7.58 72.98
C VAL A 298 -25.65 8.77 72.60
N ASN A 299 -25.12 9.79 71.91
CA ASN A 299 -25.94 10.91 71.44
C ASN A 299 -26.92 10.46 70.34
N ASP A 300 -26.51 9.59 69.40
CA ASP A 300 -27.38 8.99 68.38
C ASP A 300 -28.51 8.14 69.00
N ILE A 301 -28.20 7.32 70.01
CA ILE A 301 -29.21 6.62 70.82
C ILE A 301 -30.23 7.62 71.39
N ARG A 302 -29.79 8.78 71.90
CA ARG A 302 -30.67 9.79 72.49
C ARG A 302 -31.46 10.59 71.44
N ASP A 303 -30.92 10.80 70.24
CA ASP A 303 -31.67 11.33 69.10
C ASP A 303 -32.77 10.38 68.66
N GLN A 304 -32.46 9.10 68.45
CA GLN A 304 -33.46 8.06 68.13
C GLN A 304 -34.55 7.95 69.21
N LEU A 305 -34.20 8.15 70.48
CA LEU A 305 -35.14 8.14 71.60
C LEU A 305 -35.87 9.48 71.81
N GLY A 306 -35.55 10.55 71.07
CA GLY A 306 -36.12 11.89 71.31
C GLY A 306 -35.88 12.37 72.75
N VAL A 307 -34.63 12.30 73.21
CA VAL A 307 -34.18 12.78 74.52
C VAL A 307 -33.22 13.96 74.32
N ASP A 308 -33.66 15.16 74.69
CA ASP A 308 -32.93 16.42 74.49
C ASP A 308 -31.56 16.48 75.19
N THR A 309 -31.34 15.63 76.20
CA THR A 309 -30.15 15.69 77.05
C THR A 309 -28.95 15.01 76.41
N LYS A 310 -27.97 15.79 75.92
CA LYS A 310 -26.75 15.27 75.26
C LYS A 310 -25.62 14.97 76.25
N VAL A 311 -24.68 14.13 75.83
CA VAL A 311 -23.41 13.87 76.54
C VAL A 311 -22.25 14.63 75.90
N LEU A 312 -21.48 15.33 76.74
CA LEU A 312 -20.20 15.96 76.42
C LEU A 312 -19.03 15.22 77.08
N VAL A 313 -17.81 15.46 76.61
CA VAL A 313 -16.57 14.90 77.18
C VAL A 313 -15.70 16.05 77.67
N SER A 314 -14.99 15.86 78.78
CA SER A 314 -14.11 16.88 79.37
C SER A 314 -12.95 16.24 80.13
N GLN A 315 -11.91 17.01 80.39
CA GLN A 315 -10.81 16.60 81.28
C GLN A 315 -11.35 16.24 82.68
N GLY A 316 -12.35 17.00 83.16
CA GLY A 316 -13.07 16.70 84.39
C GLY A 316 -13.83 15.36 84.37
N SER A 317 -14.52 15.01 83.28
CA SER A 317 -15.29 13.76 83.19
C SER A 317 -14.39 12.53 83.00
N MET A 318 -13.33 12.67 82.21
CA MET A 318 -12.29 11.64 82.04
C MET A 318 -11.54 11.38 83.36
N GLY A 319 -11.18 12.44 84.10
CA GLY A 319 -10.58 12.34 85.43
C GLY A 319 -11.52 11.71 86.46
N PHE A 320 -12.83 11.99 86.38
CA PHE A 320 -13.83 11.40 87.25
C PHE A 320 -14.01 9.90 87.00
N ALA A 321 -14.13 9.48 85.74
CA ALA A 321 -14.19 8.07 85.36
C ALA A 321 -12.92 7.32 85.78
N LYS A 322 -11.73 7.92 85.59
CA LYS A 322 -10.47 7.33 86.06
C LYS A 322 -10.46 7.11 87.58
N VAL A 323 -10.89 8.08 88.38
CA VAL A 323 -10.87 7.95 89.86
C VAL A 323 -11.79 6.83 90.36
N ILE A 324 -12.91 6.56 89.68
CA ILE A 324 -13.75 5.40 89.99
C ILE A 324 -13.03 4.11 89.54
N SER A 325 -12.52 4.05 88.31
CA SER A 325 -11.81 2.89 87.75
C SER A 325 -10.57 2.47 88.57
N ASP A 326 -9.75 3.44 89.01
CA ASP A 326 -8.64 3.24 89.96
C ASP A 326 -9.14 2.66 91.31
N GLY A 327 -10.36 3.03 91.71
CA GLY A 327 -11.04 2.49 92.88
C GLY A 327 -11.53 1.04 92.74
N TYR A 328 -11.74 0.55 91.52
CA TYR A 328 -11.95 -0.88 91.23
C TYR A 328 -10.62 -1.64 91.24
N LEU A 329 -9.63 -1.11 90.50
CA LEU A 329 -8.30 -1.70 90.33
C LEU A 329 -7.58 -1.90 91.67
N SER A 330 -7.49 -0.83 92.48
CA SER A 330 -6.85 -0.85 93.81
C SER A 330 -7.50 -1.78 94.83
N ARG A 331 -8.69 -2.34 94.52
CA ARG A 331 -9.43 -3.29 95.35
C ARG A 331 -9.46 -4.71 94.77
N ASN A 332 -8.82 -4.94 93.62
CA ASN A 332 -8.91 -6.17 92.82
C ASN A 332 -10.36 -6.64 92.67
N HIS A 333 -11.26 -5.70 92.32
CA HIS A 333 -12.71 -5.92 92.38
C HIS A 333 -13.15 -7.09 91.50
N PRO A 334 -13.78 -8.15 92.06
CA PRO A 334 -14.13 -9.34 91.29
C PRO A 334 -15.15 -9.05 90.18
N LEU A 335 -15.00 -9.72 89.05
CA LEU A 335 -16.01 -9.67 87.99
C LEU A 335 -17.30 -10.39 88.43
N GLY A 336 -18.44 -9.90 87.93
CA GLY A 336 -19.76 -10.50 88.18
C GLY A 336 -20.40 -10.21 89.56
N VAL A 337 -19.72 -9.54 90.49
CA VAL A 337 -20.31 -9.19 91.82
C VAL A 337 -21.06 -7.84 91.83
N GLY A 338 -21.29 -7.25 90.66
CA GLY A 338 -21.91 -5.94 90.49
C GLY A 338 -20.96 -4.77 90.83
N HIS A 339 -21.53 -3.57 90.90
CA HIS A 339 -20.77 -2.32 91.02
C HIS A 339 -20.00 -2.17 92.36
N ASN A 340 -18.77 -1.65 92.30
CA ASN A 340 -17.98 -1.26 93.45
C ASN A 340 -18.50 0.05 94.05
N ARG A 341 -19.54 -0.09 94.89
CA ARG A 341 -20.18 1.05 95.58
C ARG A 341 -19.21 1.94 96.35
N GLN A 342 -18.07 1.43 96.82
CA GLN A 342 -17.08 2.26 97.51
C GLN A 342 -16.27 3.11 96.54
N ALA A 343 -15.83 2.57 95.39
CA ALA A 343 -15.16 3.34 94.35
C ALA A 343 -16.05 4.47 93.83
N ILE A 344 -17.32 4.18 93.54
CA ILE A 344 -18.34 5.17 93.18
C ILE A 344 -18.47 6.25 94.27
N LEU A 345 -18.62 5.86 95.54
CA LEU A 345 -18.73 6.82 96.66
C LEU A 345 -17.44 7.61 96.92
N ASP A 346 -16.27 7.13 96.49
CA ASP A 346 -15.01 7.88 96.56
C ASP A 346 -14.97 8.94 95.44
N GLY A 347 -15.29 8.55 94.20
CA GLY A 347 -15.39 9.46 93.06
C GLY A 347 -16.43 10.56 93.25
N ILE A 348 -17.66 10.21 93.67
CA ILE A 348 -18.75 11.17 93.93
C ILE A 348 -18.30 12.24 94.93
N ARG A 349 -17.51 11.87 95.94
CA ARG A 349 -16.97 12.80 96.95
C ARG A 349 -15.78 13.62 96.44
N ALA A 350 -14.97 13.09 95.53
CA ALA A 350 -13.86 13.81 94.92
C ALA A 350 -14.33 14.90 93.95
N TYR A 351 -15.34 14.60 93.10
CA TYR A 351 -15.85 15.52 92.07
C TYR A 351 -17.12 16.28 92.48
N ASN A 352 -17.66 16.00 93.67
CA ASN A 352 -18.94 16.54 94.17
C ASN A 352 -20.08 16.37 93.14
N GLN A 353 -20.17 15.19 92.55
CA GLN A 353 -21.01 14.89 91.39
C GLN A 353 -21.70 13.53 91.58
N PRO A 354 -23.05 13.45 91.61
CA PRO A 354 -23.75 12.18 91.51
C PRO A 354 -23.58 11.57 90.10
N ILE A 355 -23.59 10.24 90.01
CA ILE A 355 -23.24 9.51 88.79
C ILE A 355 -24.22 8.34 88.53
N ALA A 356 -24.30 7.92 87.28
CA ALA A 356 -24.82 6.63 86.86
C ALA A 356 -23.69 5.88 86.14
N GLU A 357 -23.22 4.79 86.74
CA GLU A 357 -22.16 3.93 86.21
C GLU A 357 -22.78 2.74 85.49
N ASN A 358 -22.39 2.51 84.23
CA ASN A 358 -22.68 1.29 83.49
C ASN A 358 -21.40 0.46 83.33
N GLY A 359 -21.40 -0.77 83.86
CA GLY A 359 -20.22 -1.65 83.81
C GLY A 359 -20.30 -2.69 82.69
N SER A 360 -19.26 -2.78 81.86
CA SER A 360 -19.02 -3.87 80.91
C SER A 360 -17.89 -4.77 81.44
N PRO A 361 -18.18 -5.78 82.30
CA PRO A 361 -17.19 -6.73 82.78
C PRO A 361 -16.81 -7.72 81.67
N ASP A 362 -15.56 -8.18 81.70
CA ASP A 362 -14.98 -8.98 80.62
C ASP A 362 -14.02 -10.03 81.17
N TYR A 363 -14.18 -11.31 80.79
CA TYR A 363 -13.26 -12.36 81.21
C TYR A 363 -11.94 -12.37 80.41
N ILE A 364 -11.76 -11.39 79.51
CA ILE A 364 -10.53 -11.14 78.76
C ILE A 364 -9.66 -10.13 79.53
N ARG A 365 -8.37 -10.42 79.64
CA ARG A 365 -7.35 -9.56 80.29
C ARG A 365 -6.66 -8.58 79.33
N TYR A 366 -6.95 -8.64 78.04
CA TYR A 366 -6.29 -7.86 76.96
C TYR A 366 -4.77 -8.12 76.83
N ASP A 367 -4.29 -9.26 77.32
CA ASP A 367 -2.89 -9.69 77.29
C ASP A 367 -2.59 -10.83 76.30
N ALA A 368 -3.63 -11.48 75.74
CA ALA A 368 -3.48 -12.67 74.89
C ALA A 368 -2.85 -12.42 73.51
N GLN A 369 -3.00 -11.21 72.98
CA GLN A 369 -2.55 -10.76 71.65
C GLN A 369 -2.32 -9.24 71.67
N ASP A 370 -1.83 -8.68 70.57
CA ASP A 370 -1.91 -7.24 70.34
C ASP A 370 -3.38 -6.84 70.08
N TYR A 371 -3.82 -5.73 70.67
CA TYR A 371 -5.16 -5.15 70.46
C TYR A 371 -5.06 -3.76 69.84
N THR A 372 -5.79 -3.56 68.75
CA THR A 372 -5.84 -2.29 68.01
C THR A 372 -6.92 -1.35 68.55
N MET A 373 -6.88 -0.08 68.15
CA MET A 373 -7.99 0.84 68.42
C MET A 373 -9.28 0.38 67.72
N ALA A 374 -9.20 -0.33 66.58
CA ALA A 374 -10.36 -0.99 65.96
C ALA A 374 -11.00 -2.04 66.89
N ASP A 375 -10.20 -2.91 67.52
CA ASP A 375 -10.71 -3.94 68.45
C ASP A 375 -11.38 -3.31 69.69
N LEU A 376 -10.81 -2.23 70.21
CA LEU A 376 -11.34 -1.53 71.38
C LEU A 376 -12.62 -0.73 71.06
N LYS A 377 -12.68 -0.05 69.91
CA LYS A 377 -13.91 0.60 69.41
C LYS A 377 -15.02 -0.42 69.16
N LEU A 378 -14.69 -1.57 68.58
CA LEU A 378 -15.63 -2.68 68.39
C LEU A 378 -16.18 -3.19 69.73
N ARG A 379 -15.34 -3.31 70.77
CA ARG A 379 -15.82 -3.70 72.11
C ARG A 379 -16.73 -2.66 72.75
N VAL A 380 -16.43 -1.37 72.60
CA VAL A 380 -17.28 -0.27 73.09
C VAL A 380 -18.64 -0.29 72.37
N ALA A 381 -18.66 -0.45 71.05
CA ALA A 381 -19.88 -0.59 70.25
C ALA A 381 -20.71 -1.81 70.67
N SER A 382 -20.08 -2.98 70.81
CA SER A 382 -20.74 -4.23 71.26
C SER A 382 -21.29 -4.11 72.68
N SER A 383 -20.57 -3.43 73.59
CA SER A 383 -21.03 -3.17 74.96
C SER A 383 -22.27 -2.27 74.96
N LEU A 384 -22.29 -1.18 74.19
CA LEU A 384 -23.45 -0.29 74.07
C LEU A 384 -24.64 -0.98 73.40
N LEU A 385 -24.42 -1.86 72.41
CA LEU A 385 -25.46 -2.68 71.81
C LEU A 385 -26.13 -3.61 72.84
N SER A 386 -25.32 -4.29 73.67
CA SER A 386 -25.81 -5.16 74.75
C SER A 386 -26.53 -4.36 75.85
N MET A 387 -25.98 -3.21 76.27
CA MET A 387 -26.60 -2.33 77.27
C MET A 387 -27.98 -1.80 76.87
N MET A 388 -28.28 -1.71 75.57
CA MET A 388 -29.61 -1.33 75.08
C MET A 388 -30.53 -2.54 74.82
N LEU A 389 -30.04 -3.60 74.18
CA LEU A 389 -30.89 -4.66 73.62
C LEU A 389 -30.81 -6.03 74.34
N ASP A 390 -29.92 -6.18 75.32
CA ASP A 390 -29.73 -7.42 76.11
C ASP A 390 -29.62 -7.09 77.62
N ASP A 391 -30.47 -6.17 78.09
CA ASP A 391 -30.47 -5.67 79.48
C ASP A 391 -31.69 -6.14 80.32
N ALA A 392 -32.47 -7.05 79.74
CA ALA A 392 -33.73 -7.59 80.30
C ALA A 392 -33.53 -8.74 81.31
N ARG A 393 -32.51 -8.67 82.18
CA ARG A 393 -32.29 -9.68 83.25
C ARG A 393 -32.79 -9.13 84.59
N ASP A 394 -33.33 -9.96 85.46
CA ASP A 394 -33.96 -9.57 86.75
C ASP A 394 -33.11 -8.62 87.61
N TRP A 395 -31.78 -8.74 87.53
CA TRP A 395 -30.81 -7.93 88.30
C TRP A 395 -30.25 -6.72 87.53
N GLN A 396 -30.58 -6.57 86.24
CA GLN A 396 -30.24 -5.43 85.39
C GLN A 396 -31.45 -4.51 85.19
N ALA A 397 -32.61 -5.10 84.90
CA ALA A 397 -33.91 -4.44 84.77
C ALA A 397 -33.91 -3.20 83.85
N PHE A 398 -33.28 -3.32 82.67
CA PHE A 398 -33.07 -2.21 81.72
C PHE A 398 -32.30 -1.00 82.29
N GLY A 399 -31.65 -1.15 83.46
CA GLY A 399 -30.93 -0.06 84.14
C GLY A 399 -29.79 0.55 83.31
N HIS A 400 -29.07 -0.26 82.53
CA HIS A 400 -28.02 0.25 81.65
C HIS A 400 -28.62 0.99 80.45
N ALA A 401 -29.75 0.52 79.91
CA ALA A 401 -30.48 1.22 78.85
C ALA A 401 -31.03 2.58 79.34
N ILE A 402 -31.64 2.63 80.53
CA ILE A 402 -32.21 3.83 81.16
C ILE A 402 -31.10 4.84 81.52
N ALA A 403 -29.92 4.38 81.91
CA ALA A 403 -28.74 5.24 82.15
C ALA A 403 -28.15 5.79 80.83
N THR A 404 -27.90 4.93 79.84
CA THR A 404 -27.31 5.30 78.54
C THR A 404 -28.19 6.30 77.80
N SER A 405 -29.50 6.06 77.77
CA SER A 405 -30.51 6.95 77.18
C SER A 405 -30.71 8.28 77.93
N GLY A 406 -30.11 8.47 79.11
CA GLY A 406 -30.25 9.69 79.91
C GLY A 406 -31.59 9.80 80.66
N LEU A 407 -32.46 8.79 80.59
CA LEU A 407 -33.78 8.82 81.24
C LEU A 407 -33.70 9.00 82.76
N LEU A 408 -32.63 8.52 83.41
CA LEU A 408 -32.37 8.81 84.84
C LEU A 408 -32.34 10.31 85.17
N ASP A 409 -31.83 11.14 84.25
CA ASP A 409 -31.61 12.57 84.44
C ASP A 409 -32.84 13.41 84.03
N SER A 410 -33.72 12.87 83.19
CA SER A 410 -34.97 13.51 82.71
C SER A 410 -35.90 14.04 83.80
N GLY A 411 -35.73 13.58 85.06
CA GLY A 411 -36.45 14.08 86.22
C GLY A 411 -35.56 14.44 87.41
N SER A 412 -34.28 14.74 87.20
CA SER A 412 -33.31 15.08 88.26
C SER A 412 -33.32 16.56 88.68
N GLY A 413 -33.90 17.42 87.85
CA GLY A 413 -33.77 18.87 87.96
C GLY A 413 -32.57 19.46 87.19
N ASN A 414 -31.89 18.68 86.34
CA ASN A 414 -30.93 19.22 85.38
C ASN A 414 -31.65 20.05 84.30
N THR A 415 -31.55 21.38 84.38
CA THR A 415 -32.17 22.30 83.42
C THR A 415 -31.27 22.66 82.23
N SER A 416 -30.12 22.00 82.06
CA SER A 416 -29.12 22.38 81.05
C SER A 416 -29.22 21.64 79.72
N GLY A 417 -29.94 20.50 79.66
CA GLY A 417 -29.91 19.60 78.50
C GLY A 417 -28.54 18.93 78.26
N VAL A 418 -27.64 18.96 79.26
CA VAL A 418 -26.28 18.45 79.14
C VAL A 418 -25.91 17.57 80.33
N GLN A 419 -25.42 16.37 80.03
CA GLN A 419 -24.60 15.55 80.91
C GLN A 419 -23.16 15.54 80.39
N TYR A 420 -22.22 15.09 81.23
CA TYR A 420 -20.88 14.73 80.82
C TYR A 420 -20.68 13.23 80.97
N MET A 421 -19.83 12.65 80.12
CA MET A 421 -19.46 11.24 80.17
C MET A 421 -17.96 11.02 80.17
N GLY A 422 -17.53 9.88 80.72
CA GLY A 422 -16.17 9.36 80.61
C GLY A 422 -16.20 7.84 80.48
N ILE A 423 -15.25 7.28 79.73
CA ILE A 423 -14.99 5.84 79.73
C ILE A 423 -13.59 5.59 80.28
N HIS A 424 -13.48 4.68 81.23
CA HIS A 424 -12.19 4.20 81.73
C HIS A 424 -12.30 2.75 82.19
N GLY A 425 -11.28 1.94 81.89
CA GLY A 425 -11.23 0.54 82.27
C GLY A 425 -10.14 0.19 83.28
N TYR A 426 -10.22 -1.04 83.77
CA TYR A 426 -9.24 -1.67 84.65
C TYR A 426 -9.06 -3.15 84.26
N THR A 427 -7.84 -3.67 84.42
CA THR A 427 -7.53 -5.10 84.29
C THR A 427 -7.08 -5.66 85.64
N VAL A 428 -7.66 -6.79 86.02
CA VAL A 428 -7.51 -7.49 87.32
C VAL A 428 -7.17 -8.97 87.09
N GLU A 429 -6.94 -9.73 88.15
CA GLU A 429 -6.40 -11.10 88.07
C GLU A 429 -7.22 -12.05 87.17
N LEU A 430 -8.55 -11.89 87.12
CA LEU A 430 -9.48 -12.80 86.42
C LEU A 430 -10.19 -12.16 85.21
N GLY A 431 -9.69 -11.04 84.69
CA GLY A 431 -10.26 -10.35 83.52
C GLY A 431 -10.18 -8.83 83.64
N SER A 432 -11.08 -8.12 82.98
CA SER A 432 -11.10 -6.65 82.93
C SER A 432 -12.51 -6.10 83.09
N GLY A 433 -12.64 -4.79 83.29
CA GLY A 433 -13.92 -4.09 83.22
C GLY A 433 -13.77 -2.74 82.54
N ILE A 434 -14.70 -2.39 81.66
CA ILE A 434 -14.83 -1.04 81.07
C ILE A 434 -16.03 -0.36 81.75
N LEU A 435 -15.82 0.82 82.34
CA LEU A 435 -16.88 1.60 82.98
C LEU A 435 -17.30 2.74 82.05
N HIS A 436 -18.61 2.89 81.86
CA HIS A 436 -19.24 3.98 81.14
C HIS A 436 -19.95 4.89 82.15
N GLU A 437 -19.41 6.07 82.36
CA GLU A 437 -19.75 6.93 83.50
C GLU A 437 -20.53 8.15 83.03
N TYR A 438 -21.74 8.36 83.56
CA TYR A 438 -22.62 9.48 83.19
C TYR A 438 -22.95 10.37 84.39
N THR A 439 -22.74 11.68 84.30
CA THR A 439 -23.13 12.63 85.37
C THR A 439 -24.64 12.64 85.56
N ASN A 440 -25.13 12.45 86.80
CA ASN A 440 -26.55 12.48 87.12
C ASN A 440 -26.89 13.71 87.98
N GLY A 441 -27.98 14.41 87.66
CA GLY A 441 -28.37 15.64 88.33
C GLY A 441 -27.52 16.85 87.92
N LYS A 442 -27.59 17.92 88.74
CA LYS A 442 -26.86 19.16 88.48
C LYS A 442 -25.35 18.91 88.35
N VAL A 443 -24.80 19.17 87.17
CA VAL A 443 -23.37 19.00 86.88
C VAL A 443 -22.50 19.97 87.70
N SER A 444 -21.46 19.44 88.34
CA SER A 444 -20.46 20.18 89.14
C SER A 444 -19.43 20.87 88.24
N GLU A 445 -18.82 21.97 88.72
CA GLU A 445 -17.82 22.70 87.92
C GLU A 445 -16.54 21.89 87.67
N LEU A 446 -16.16 20.99 88.60
CA LEU A 446 -15.00 20.10 88.46
C LEU A 446 -15.14 19.11 87.29
N VAL A 447 -16.38 18.76 86.91
CA VAL A 447 -16.62 17.85 85.78
C VAL A 447 -16.82 18.62 84.47
N LYS A 448 -17.10 19.93 84.50
CA LYS A 448 -17.12 20.77 83.28
C LYS A 448 -15.72 21.23 82.86
N GLU A 449 -14.72 21.11 83.73
CA GLU A 449 -13.37 21.63 83.50
C GLU A 449 -12.71 20.98 82.27
N GLY A 450 -12.22 21.83 81.37
CA GLY A 450 -11.55 21.42 80.13
C GLY A 450 -12.46 20.62 79.19
N LEU A 451 -13.49 21.25 78.60
CA LEU A 451 -14.31 20.63 77.55
C LEU A 451 -13.41 20.08 76.42
N ILE A 452 -13.68 18.84 76.00
CA ILE A 452 -12.99 18.16 74.91
C ILE A 452 -13.98 18.04 73.75
N GLU A 453 -13.73 18.78 72.66
CA GLU A 453 -14.51 18.65 71.43
C GLU A 453 -14.28 17.29 70.77
N ASN A 454 -15.27 16.83 70.00
CA ASN A 454 -15.16 15.57 69.27
C ASN A 454 -14.59 15.83 67.87
N PRO A 455 -13.44 15.23 67.48
CA PRO A 455 -12.84 15.48 66.17
C PRO A 455 -13.63 14.85 65.01
N VAL A 456 -14.52 13.89 65.30
CA VAL A 456 -15.31 13.19 64.29
C VAL A 456 -16.68 13.85 64.12
N ASN A 457 -16.93 14.40 62.94
CA ASN A 457 -18.24 14.95 62.55
C ASN A 457 -18.89 14.06 61.46
N PRO A 458 -19.96 13.30 61.79
CA PRO A 458 -20.66 12.44 60.84
C PRO A 458 -21.18 13.10 59.56
N GLN A 459 -21.45 14.42 59.56
CA GLN A 459 -21.91 15.13 58.37
C GLN A 459 -20.76 15.52 57.45
N GLU A 460 -19.62 15.92 58.01
CA GLU A 460 -18.41 16.22 57.23
C GLU A 460 -17.80 14.95 56.64
N LEU A 461 -17.88 13.79 57.31
CA LEU A 461 -17.50 12.50 56.71
C LEU A 461 -18.37 12.15 55.49
N LYS A 462 -19.70 12.25 55.60
CA LYS A 462 -20.64 11.99 54.48
C LYS A 462 -20.43 12.97 53.31
N LYS A 463 -20.11 14.22 53.61
CA LYS A 463 -19.76 15.26 52.64
C LYS A 463 -18.42 14.95 51.95
N THR A 464 -17.40 14.49 52.67
CA THR A 464 -16.12 14.03 52.10
C THR A 464 -16.33 12.84 51.15
N LEU A 465 -17.13 11.85 51.55
CA LEU A 465 -17.54 10.74 50.68
C LEU A 465 -18.27 11.23 49.41
N THR A 466 -19.19 12.19 49.55
CA THR A 466 -19.89 12.80 48.40
C THR A 466 -18.93 13.52 47.44
N VAL A 467 -17.91 14.20 47.97
CA VAL A 467 -16.86 14.86 47.17
C VAL A 467 -16.00 13.82 46.45
N ALA A 468 -15.56 12.76 47.13
CA ALA A 468 -14.79 11.66 46.52
C ALA A 468 -15.59 10.96 45.41
N GLN A 469 -16.88 10.66 45.64
CA GLN A 469 -17.78 10.08 44.62
C GLN A 469 -17.95 11.01 43.40
N THR A 470 -18.01 12.32 43.63
CA THR A 470 -18.08 13.33 42.56
C THR A 470 -16.77 13.38 41.75
N ARG A 471 -15.61 13.28 42.41
CA ARG A 471 -14.30 13.17 41.75
C ARG A 471 -14.21 11.91 40.89
N LEU A 472 -14.60 10.75 41.45
CA LEU A 472 -14.62 9.47 40.74
C LEU A 472 -15.50 9.51 39.47
N ALA A 473 -16.72 10.05 39.57
CA ALA A 473 -17.59 10.23 38.40
C ALA A 473 -16.98 11.16 37.34
N THR A 474 -16.29 12.22 37.77
CA THR A 474 -15.57 13.15 36.87
C THR A 474 -14.41 12.46 36.17
N ALA A 475 -13.61 11.67 36.89
CA ALA A 475 -12.50 10.89 36.35
C ALA A 475 -12.97 9.83 35.34
N GLN A 476 -14.08 9.13 35.63
CA GLN A 476 -14.68 8.15 34.71
C GLN A 476 -15.18 8.80 33.40
N MET A 477 -15.72 10.02 33.48
CA MET A 477 -16.07 10.82 32.30
C MET A 477 -14.81 11.23 31.51
N GLN A 478 -13.73 11.63 32.18
CA GLN A 478 -12.45 11.99 31.53
C GLN A 478 -11.81 10.80 30.82
N VAL A 479 -11.76 9.60 31.43
CA VAL A 479 -11.33 8.35 30.77
C VAL A 479 -12.15 8.06 29.52
N SER A 480 -13.47 8.23 29.60
CA SER A 480 -14.37 8.01 28.47
C SER A 480 -14.06 8.95 27.30
N GLY A 481 -13.77 10.22 27.57
CA GLY A 481 -13.32 11.18 26.55
C GLY A 481 -11.93 10.87 25.99
N ALA A 482 -10.96 10.58 26.86
CA ALA A 482 -9.59 10.22 26.44
C ALA A 482 -9.56 8.97 25.56
N LYS A 483 -10.43 7.99 25.83
CA LYS A 483 -10.60 6.79 25.02
C LYS A 483 -11.08 7.10 23.60
N VAL A 484 -12.10 7.96 23.48
CA VAL A 484 -12.61 8.42 22.17
C VAL A 484 -11.51 9.17 21.41
N ASN A 485 -10.69 9.97 22.09
CA ASN A 485 -9.55 10.65 21.46
C ASN A 485 -8.48 9.66 20.97
N ALA A 486 -8.15 8.61 21.73
CA ALA A 486 -7.19 7.58 21.33
C ALA A 486 -7.68 6.76 20.12
N ASP A 487 -8.96 6.34 20.11
CA ASP A 487 -9.56 5.65 18.95
C ASP A 487 -9.67 6.59 17.72
N THR A 488 -9.90 7.89 17.93
CA THR A 488 -9.89 8.91 16.87
C THR A 488 -8.50 9.09 16.27
N ALA A 489 -7.46 9.25 17.10
CA ALA A 489 -6.07 9.36 16.64
C ALA A 489 -5.63 8.12 15.86
N LYS A 490 -6.01 6.92 16.33
CA LYS A 490 -5.74 5.64 15.65
C LYS A 490 -6.45 5.53 14.30
N THR A 491 -7.65 6.10 14.18
CA THR A 491 -8.37 6.23 12.92
C THR A 491 -7.65 7.18 11.96
N ALA A 492 -7.18 8.34 12.45
CA ALA A 492 -6.39 9.27 11.65
C ALA A 492 -5.07 8.66 11.13
N LEU A 493 -4.35 7.91 11.96
CA LEU A 493 -3.16 7.15 11.54
C LEU A 493 -3.48 6.13 10.44
N THR A 494 -4.58 5.40 10.59
CA THR A 494 -5.07 4.46 9.56
C THR A 494 -5.37 5.17 8.25
N THR A 495 -5.96 6.38 8.30
CA THR A 495 -6.22 7.22 7.12
C THR A 495 -4.92 7.71 6.46
N ALA A 496 -3.95 8.21 7.24
CA ALA A 496 -2.66 8.66 6.73
C ALA A 496 -1.88 7.54 6.04
N GLN A 497 -1.86 6.33 6.63
CA GLN A 497 -1.24 5.14 6.03
C GLN A 497 -1.94 4.73 4.73
N GLY A 498 -3.27 4.90 4.64
CA GLY A 498 -4.02 4.70 3.39
C GLY A 498 -3.64 5.71 2.29
N ILE A 499 -3.51 6.99 2.64
CA ILE A 499 -3.08 8.07 1.73
C ILE A 499 -1.66 7.80 1.22
N LEU A 500 -0.73 7.42 2.10
CA LEU A 500 0.63 7.03 1.72
C LEU A 500 0.64 5.84 0.74
N THR A 501 -0.16 4.81 1.02
CA THR A 501 -0.29 3.63 0.14
C THR A 501 -0.81 4.02 -1.25
N GLN A 502 -1.74 4.97 -1.35
CA GLN A 502 -2.21 5.49 -2.64
C GLN A 502 -1.11 6.29 -3.35
N ALA A 503 -0.43 7.21 -2.65
CA ALA A 503 0.62 8.03 -3.24
C ALA A 503 1.78 7.18 -3.80
N GLU A 504 2.17 6.11 -3.09
CA GLU A 504 3.20 5.17 -3.58
C GLU A 504 2.73 4.37 -4.80
N ALA A 505 1.43 4.02 -4.89
CA ALA A 505 0.85 3.39 -6.06
C ALA A 505 0.77 4.34 -7.28
N GLU A 506 0.49 5.62 -7.07
CA GLU A 506 0.52 6.66 -8.10
C GLU A 506 1.95 6.90 -8.61
N LEU A 507 2.93 7.05 -7.71
CA LEU A 507 4.34 7.18 -8.05
C LEU A 507 4.84 5.97 -8.86
N LYS A 508 4.51 4.76 -8.43
CA LYS A 508 4.82 3.51 -9.15
C LYS A 508 4.19 3.49 -10.54
N SER A 509 2.99 4.04 -10.70
CA SER A 509 2.30 4.12 -12.00
C SER A 509 2.95 5.13 -12.94
N ALA A 510 3.35 6.31 -12.43
CA ALA A 510 4.08 7.32 -13.19
C ALA A 510 5.48 6.81 -13.63
N LEU A 511 6.18 6.09 -12.75
CA LEU A 511 7.46 5.43 -13.06
C LEU A 511 7.32 4.35 -14.14
N ALA A 512 6.20 3.62 -14.17
CA ALA A 512 5.94 2.54 -15.13
C ALA A 512 5.64 3.01 -16.56
N VAL A 513 5.36 4.30 -16.78
CA VAL A 513 5.26 4.88 -18.14
C VAL A 513 6.62 4.73 -18.85
N PRO A 514 6.70 4.19 -20.08
CA PRO A 514 7.97 4.08 -20.81
C PRO A 514 8.35 5.39 -21.50
N LEU A 515 9.67 5.67 -21.59
CA LEU A 515 10.19 6.83 -22.32
C LEU A 515 9.91 6.72 -23.83
N GLN A 516 9.40 7.79 -24.43
CA GLN A 516 9.02 7.85 -25.84
C GLN A 516 10.16 8.35 -26.74
N THR A 517 10.97 9.30 -26.27
CA THR A 517 12.06 9.91 -27.06
C THR A 517 13.07 8.87 -27.59
N PRO A 518 13.47 7.82 -26.85
CA PRO A 518 14.33 6.76 -27.38
C PRO A 518 13.67 5.95 -28.51
N LEU A 519 12.35 5.69 -28.41
CA LEU A 519 11.59 4.93 -29.41
C LEU A 519 11.43 5.73 -30.70
N ALA A 520 11.09 7.02 -30.58
CA ALA A 520 10.97 7.93 -31.72
C ALA A 520 12.31 8.14 -32.44
N ASN A 521 13.43 8.23 -31.69
CA ASN A 521 14.78 8.31 -32.27
C ASN A 521 15.19 7.00 -33.00
N GLU A 522 14.84 5.83 -32.47
CA GLU A 522 15.11 4.57 -33.17
C GLU A 522 14.26 4.42 -34.44
N ALA A 523 12.99 4.83 -34.41
CA ALA A 523 12.14 4.89 -35.60
C ALA A 523 12.72 5.83 -36.67
N LEU A 524 13.22 7.01 -36.28
CA LEU A 524 13.90 7.95 -37.17
C LEU A 524 15.18 7.36 -37.78
N LYS A 525 15.97 6.64 -36.97
CA LYS A 525 17.17 5.91 -37.42
C LYS A 525 16.82 4.80 -38.42
N GLN A 526 15.71 4.09 -38.22
CA GLN A 526 15.22 3.09 -39.18
C GLN A 526 14.72 3.73 -40.48
N ALA A 527 13.92 4.81 -40.42
CA ALA A 527 13.48 5.55 -41.61
C ALA A 527 14.66 6.09 -42.44
N LYS A 528 15.71 6.64 -41.79
CA LYS A 528 16.93 7.11 -42.47
C LYS A 528 17.73 5.96 -43.11
N SER A 529 17.71 4.77 -42.49
CA SER A 529 18.25 3.53 -43.08
C SER A 529 17.45 3.07 -44.31
N ASN A 530 16.12 3.10 -44.24
CA ASN A 530 15.23 2.79 -45.38
C ASN A 530 15.47 3.74 -46.56
N LEU A 531 15.55 5.05 -46.29
CA LEU A 531 15.85 6.05 -47.32
C LEU A 531 17.22 5.81 -47.99
N THR A 532 18.24 5.45 -47.22
CA THR A 532 19.57 5.12 -47.77
C THR A 532 19.50 3.91 -48.70
N LYS A 533 18.77 2.85 -48.32
CA LYS A 533 18.55 1.67 -49.18
C LYS A 533 17.76 2.03 -50.44
N ALA A 534 16.69 2.82 -50.32
CA ALA A 534 15.87 3.23 -51.45
C ALA A 534 16.67 4.06 -52.48
N VAL A 535 17.50 5.00 -52.01
CA VAL A 535 18.38 5.82 -52.87
C VAL A 535 19.43 4.95 -53.57
N PHE A 536 20.03 3.99 -52.86
CA PHE A 536 20.97 3.03 -53.45
C PHE A 536 20.31 2.15 -54.52
N ASN A 537 19.10 1.64 -54.25
CA ASN A 537 18.33 0.83 -55.21
C ASN A 537 17.96 1.66 -56.44
N ARG A 538 17.57 2.94 -56.29
CA ARG A 538 17.27 3.85 -57.40
C ARG A 538 18.50 4.10 -58.28
N ALA A 539 19.66 4.33 -57.69
CA ALA A 539 20.92 4.48 -58.44
C ALA A 539 21.33 3.18 -59.16
N SER A 540 21.05 2.02 -58.55
CA SER A 540 21.28 0.71 -59.16
C SER A 540 20.36 0.47 -60.37
N ALA A 541 19.07 0.82 -60.25
CA ALA A 541 18.09 0.72 -61.33
C ALA A 541 18.38 1.68 -62.50
N ASP A 542 18.82 2.91 -62.20
CA ASP A 542 19.24 3.89 -63.22
C ASP A 542 20.50 3.43 -63.98
N THR A 543 21.45 2.82 -63.26
CA THR A 543 22.63 2.18 -63.86
C THR A 543 22.22 1.02 -64.76
N ALA A 544 21.33 0.12 -64.29
CA ALA A 544 20.83 -1.01 -65.08
C ALA A 544 20.06 -0.55 -66.33
N LEU A 545 19.23 0.49 -66.23
CA LEU A 545 18.53 1.10 -67.36
C LEU A 545 19.51 1.73 -68.37
N THR A 546 20.59 2.35 -67.90
CA THR A 546 21.65 2.86 -68.78
C THR A 546 22.36 1.72 -69.51
N THR A 547 22.72 0.63 -68.81
CA THR A 547 23.29 -0.58 -69.44
C THR A 547 22.34 -1.20 -70.47
N ALA A 548 21.06 -1.35 -70.14
CA ALA A 548 20.05 -1.88 -71.07
C ALA A 548 19.90 -1.01 -72.34
N LYS A 549 19.96 0.32 -72.20
CA LYS A 549 19.97 1.26 -73.34
C LYS A 549 21.20 1.07 -74.21
N THR A 550 22.40 0.93 -73.61
CA THR A 550 23.64 0.66 -74.36
C THR A 550 23.56 -0.66 -75.11
N VAL A 551 23.12 -1.76 -74.47
CA VAL A 551 22.96 -3.07 -75.13
C VAL A 551 21.94 -2.99 -76.26
N ARG A 552 20.81 -2.32 -76.08
CA ARG A 552 19.83 -2.06 -77.16
C ARG A 552 20.48 -1.33 -78.34
N ASP A 553 21.31 -0.33 -78.10
CA ASP A 553 21.94 0.47 -79.16
C ASP A 553 23.05 -0.30 -79.89
N GLU A 554 23.78 -1.17 -79.19
CA GLU A 554 24.70 -2.14 -79.79
C GLU A 554 23.95 -3.16 -80.67
N LYS A 555 22.82 -3.70 -80.19
CA LYS A 555 21.98 -4.63 -80.98
C LYS A 555 21.30 -3.93 -82.15
N LEU A 556 20.91 -2.65 -82.02
CA LEU A 556 20.41 -1.84 -83.13
C LEU A 556 21.49 -1.64 -84.20
N LYS A 557 22.75 -1.38 -83.79
CA LYS A 557 23.87 -1.32 -84.72
C LYS A 557 24.07 -2.66 -85.44
N ALA A 558 24.14 -3.77 -84.70
CA ALA A 558 24.32 -5.11 -85.26
C ALA A 558 23.19 -5.49 -86.24
N LEU A 559 21.94 -5.14 -85.93
CA LEU A 559 20.79 -5.29 -86.83
C LEU A 559 20.96 -4.46 -88.11
N ASN A 560 21.41 -3.21 -88.02
CA ASN A 560 21.66 -2.37 -89.19
C ASN A 560 22.81 -2.92 -90.05
N ASP A 561 23.90 -3.38 -89.43
CA ASP A 561 25.03 -4.00 -90.12
C ASP A 561 24.59 -5.29 -90.84
N ALA A 562 23.79 -6.14 -90.21
CA ALA A 562 23.27 -7.38 -90.80
C ALA A 562 22.29 -7.13 -91.97
N ASN A 563 21.39 -6.15 -91.85
CA ASN A 563 20.50 -5.76 -92.96
C ASN A 563 21.29 -5.19 -94.16
N ALA A 564 22.42 -4.53 -93.93
CA ALA A 564 23.30 -4.07 -95.00
C ALA A 564 23.96 -5.25 -95.74
N GLU A 565 24.38 -6.30 -95.03
CA GLU A 565 24.94 -7.51 -95.65
C GLU A 565 23.88 -8.31 -96.41
N VAL A 566 22.66 -8.45 -95.89
CA VAL A 566 21.51 -8.99 -96.66
C VAL A 566 21.27 -8.19 -97.94
N THR A 567 21.37 -6.87 -97.88
CA THR A 567 21.21 -5.99 -99.05
C THR A 567 22.33 -6.22 -100.07
N ARG A 568 23.58 -6.44 -99.63
CA ARG A 568 24.71 -6.79 -100.50
C ARG A 568 24.48 -8.13 -101.20
N GLN A 569 24.30 -9.21 -100.43
CA GLN A 569 24.08 -10.57 -100.94
C GLN A 569 22.86 -10.67 -101.89
N THR A 570 21.84 -9.83 -101.68
CA THR A 570 20.68 -9.74 -102.59
C THR A 570 21.03 -9.15 -103.97
N ALA A 571 22.05 -8.30 -104.06
CA ALA A 571 22.47 -7.66 -105.32
C ALA A 571 23.35 -8.57 -106.20
N ASP A 572 24.03 -9.56 -105.61
CA ASP A 572 24.95 -10.45 -106.30
C ASP A 572 24.21 -11.62 -107.03
N ILE A 573 23.07 -12.09 -106.51
CA ILE A 573 22.25 -13.15 -107.14
C ILE A 573 21.81 -12.84 -108.58
N PRO A 574 21.30 -11.63 -108.93
CA PRO A 574 21.00 -11.27 -110.32
C PRO A 574 22.21 -11.31 -111.26
N VAL A 575 23.42 -11.08 -110.74
CA VAL A 575 24.67 -11.15 -111.53
C VAL A 575 24.99 -12.60 -111.84
N ALA A 576 25.00 -13.49 -110.84
CA ALA A 576 25.19 -14.92 -111.03
C ALA A 576 24.12 -15.54 -111.96
N LEU A 577 22.85 -15.14 -111.84
CA LEU A 577 21.77 -15.61 -112.71
C LEU A 577 21.99 -15.21 -114.18
N ASN A 578 22.47 -13.99 -114.44
CA ASN A 578 22.84 -13.55 -115.78
C ASN A 578 24.05 -14.32 -116.33
N THR A 579 25.04 -14.66 -115.49
CA THR A 579 26.17 -15.52 -115.88
C THR A 579 25.70 -16.91 -116.31
N VAL A 580 24.80 -17.56 -115.56
CA VAL A 580 24.19 -18.85 -115.94
C VAL A 580 23.46 -18.75 -117.28
N ASN A 581 22.67 -17.68 -117.49
CA ASN A 581 21.94 -17.48 -118.74
C ASN A 581 22.88 -17.24 -119.93
N SER A 582 23.98 -16.50 -119.74
CA SER A 582 25.02 -16.30 -120.77
C SER A 582 25.74 -17.60 -121.12
N ALA A 583 26.09 -18.42 -120.11
CA ALA A 583 26.70 -19.73 -120.32
C ALA A 583 25.79 -20.66 -121.12
N LYS A 584 24.50 -20.75 -120.75
CA LYS A 584 23.49 -21.56 -121.48
C LYS A 584 23.27 -21.08 -122.92
N SER A 585 23.32 -19.76 -123.15
CA SER A 585 23.26 -19.20 -124.50
C SER A 585 24.46 -19.63 -125.36
N LYS A 586 25.69 -19.59 -124.81
CA LYS A 586 26.90 -20.05 -125.51
C LYS A 586 26.87 -21.56 -125.81
N LEU A 587 26.40 -22.37 -124.86
CA LEU A 587 26.23 -23.81 -125.06
C LEU A 587 25.26 -24.13 -126.21
N ASN A 588 24.14 -23.41 -126.31
CA ASN A 588 23.22 -23.57 -127.44
C ASN A 588 23.89 -23.20 -128.78
N VAL A 589 24.68 -22.12 -128.83
CA VAL A 589 25.43 -21.74 -130.05
C VAL A 589 26.45 -22.81 -130.45
N ALA A 590 27.19 -23.39 -129.49
CA ALA A 590 28.13 -24.48 -129.76
C ALA A 590 27.41 -25.72 -130.34
N LYS A 591 26.25 -26.09 -129.78
CA LYS A 591 25.43 -27.20 -130.28
C LYS A 591 24.85 -26.95 -131.67
N THR A 592 24.51 -25.70 -132.01
CA THR A 592 24.13 -25.32 -133.38
C THR A 592 25.32 -25.43 -134.35
N ALA A 593 26.50 -24.95 -133.96
CA ALA A 593 27.70 -25.01 -134.80
C ALA A 593 28.13 -26.46 -135.11
N LEU A 594 28.00 -27.36 -134.12
CA LEU A 594 28.23 -28.80 -134.29
C LEU A 594 27.29 -29.42 -135.34
N ASN A 595 25.98 -29.15 -135.27
CA ASN A 595 25.02 -29.61 -136.27
C ASN A 595 25.34 -29.06 -137.68
N ASP A 596 25.75 -27.80 -137.78
CA ASP A 596 26.14 -27.18 -139.06
C ASP A 596 27.42 -27.81 -139.66
N ALA A 597 28.39 -28.21 -138.84
CA ALA A 597 29.57 -28.94 -139.28
C ALA A 597 29.19 -30.35 -139.80
N LEU A 598 28.38 -31.09 -139.05
CA LEU A 598 27.85 -32.40 -139.45
C LEU A 598 27.09 -32.33 -140.79
N ASN A 599 26.23 -31.32 -140.97
CA ASN A 599 25.49 -31.14 -142.22
C ASN A 599 26.40 -30.82 -143.43
N LYS A 600 27.46 -30.02 -143.24
CA LYS A 600 28.44 -29.72 -144.31
C LYS A 600 29.28 -30.94 -144.67
N HIS A 601 29.66 -31.76 -143.69
CA HIS A 601 30.37 -33.02 -143.92
C HIS A 601 29.52 -34.00 -144.76
N ALA A 602 28.24 -34.15 -144.42
CA ALA A 602 27.31 -34.96 -145.23
C ALA A 602 27.20 -34.46 -146.68
N GLN A 603 27.10 -33.15 -146.91
CA GLN A 603 27.04 -32.57 -148.25
C GLN A 603 28.33 -32.77 -149.06
N ALA A 604 29.50 -32.71 -148.43
CA ALA A 604 30.78 -33.01 -149.09
C ALA A 604 30.85 -34.48 -149.54
N VAL A 605 30.39 -35.40 -148.69
CA VAL A 605 30.32 -36.85 -149.01
C VAL A 605 29.35 -37.14 -150.16
N ASP A 606 28.15 -36.55 -150.16
CA ASP A 606 27.18 -36.76 -151.26
C ASP A 606 27.63 -36.12 -152.59
N ALA A 607 28.37 -35.00 -152.56
CA ALA A 607 28.96 -34.41 -153.76
C ALA A 607 30.05 -35.30 -154.39
N TYR A 608 30.89 -35.94 -153.57
CA TYR A 608 31.87 -36.94 -154.03
C TYR A 608 31.19 -38.18 -154.65
N LYS A 609 30.06 -38.60 -154.07
CA LYS A 609 29.19 -39.68 -154.56
C LYS A 609 28.65 -39.39 -155.97
N LEU A 610 28.04 -38.22 -156.16
CA LEU A 610 27.45 -37.77 -157.43
C LEU A 610 28.47 -37.72 -158.59
N TYR A 611 29.75 -37.47 -158.30
CA TYR A 611 30.80 -37.55 -159.31
C TYR A 611 31.07 -38.99 -159.77
N MET A 612 31.13 -39.94 -158.83
CA MET A 612 31.38 -41.37 -159.11
C MET A 612 30.25 -42.01 -159.94
N ASP A 613 28.99 -41.66 -159.67
CA ASP A 613 27.82 -42.20 -160.38
C ASP A 613 27.84 -41.91 -161.89
N SER A 614 28.59 -40.90 -162.34
CA SER A 614 28.70 -40.53 -163.77
C SER A 614 29.47 -41.54 -164.65
N LEU A 615 30.16 -42.53 -164.04
CA LEU A 615 31.08 -43.44 -164.72
C LEU A 615 30.55 -44.87 -164.95
N GLY A 616 29.29 -45.16 -164.60
CA GLY A 616 28.55 -46.29 -165.16
C GLY A 616 28.91 -47.70 -164.64
N ILE A 617 29.22 -47.84 -163.35
CA ILE A 617 29.38 -49.13 -162.64
C ILE A 617 28.42 -49.13 -161.41
N PRO A 618 27.67 -50.22 -161.10
CA PRO A 618 26.46 -50.12 -160.27
C PRO A 618 26.60 -50.63 -158.80
N GLU A 619 25.53 -50.38 -158.01
CA GLU A 619 25.18 -51.00 -156.71
C GLU A 619 26.04 -50.63 -155.47
N THR A 620 25.61 -50.74 -154.20
CA THR A 620 24.32 -51.09 -153.52
C THR A 620 24.25 -50.38 -152.12
N PRO A 621 23.14 -50.41 -151.34
CA PRO A 621 22.95 -49.57 -150.14
C PRO A 621 23.35 -50.22 -148.80
N VAL A 622 23.53 -49.40 -147.75
CA VAL A 622 23.55 -49.85 -146.34
C VAL A 622 22.91 -48.81 -145.38
N THR A 623 22.61 -49.25 -144.16
CA THR A 623 21.66 -48.66 -143.18
C THR A 623 22.33 -48.29 -141.83
N PRO A 624 21.65 -47.53 -140.92
CA PRO A 624 22.29 -46.90 -139.76
C PRO A 624 22.27 -47.75 -138.47
N GLU A 625 23.06 -47.33 -137.47
CA GLU A 625 22.92 -47.74 -136.05
C GLU A 625 22.90 -46.52 -135.10
N THR A 626 22.59 -46.78 -133.82
CA THR A 626 22.10 -45.76 -132.87
C THR A 626 22.78 -45.80 -131.47
N PRO A 627 22.15 -45.71 -130.26
CA PRO A 627 22.57 -44.70 -129.28
C PRO A 627 23.02 -45.26 -127.91
N VAL A 628 23.46 -44.40 -126.99
CA VAL A 628 23.55 -44.74 -125.55
C VAL A 628 23.29 -43.57 -124.57
N THR A 629 22.44 -43.87 -123.59
CA THR A 629 22.26 -43.32 -122.23
C THR A 629 22.39 -44.52 -121.25
N PRO A 630 22.42 -44.44 -119.89
CA PRO A 630 21.86 -43.46 -118.93
C PRO A 630 22.97 -42.90 -117.98
N GLU A 631 22.89 -42.60 -116.66
CA GLU A 631 21.91 -42.86 -115.57
C GLU A 631 22.06 -41.86 -114.38
N THR A 632 21.55 -42.19 -113.20
CA THR A 632 21.33 -41.35 -112.01
C THR A 632 21.69 -42.08 -110.69
N LEU A 633 21.69 -41.40 -109.51
CA LEU A 633 20.96 -41.78 -108.26
C LEU A 633 21.45 -41.16 -106.90
N GLU A 634 20.56 -40.37 -106.28
CA GLU A 634 20.05 -40.36 -104.87
C GLU A 634 20.82 -40.72 -103.54
N LYS A 635 20.45 -39.94 -102.47
CA LYS A 635 20.08 -40.34 -101.05
C LYS A 635 21.18 -40.70 -99.97
N PRO A 636 20.87 -40.87 -98.64
CA PRO A 636 19.89 -40.17 -97.74
C PRO A 636 20.30 -39.95 -96.22
N THR A 637 19.60 -39.01 -95.53
CA THR A 637 19.10 -38.96 -94.09
C THR A 637 19.78 -39.62 -92.86
N VAL A 638 19.65 -39.01 -91.65
CA VAL A 638 19.17 -39.61 -90.35
C VAL A 638 19.02 -38.54 -89.19
N PRO A 639 18.20 -38.72 -88.11
CA PRO A 639 17.74 -37.60 -87.24
C PRO A 639 17.64 -37.79 -85.68
N VAL A 640 17.20 -36.71 -84.98
CA VAL A 640 16.58 -36.52 -83.61
C VAL A 640 17.36 -36.70 -82.29
N THR A 641 17.08 -35.80 -81.31
CA THR A 641 16.89 -36.09 -79.85
C THR A 641 16.18 -34.91 -79.13
N PRO A 642 15.25 -35.16 -78.17
CA PRO A 642 14.72 -34.17 -77.23
C PRO A 642 14.96 -34.53 -75.74
N GLU A 643 14.91 -33.54 -74.82
CA GLU A 643 15.22 -33.71 -73.37
C GLU A 643 13.99 -33.72 -72.41
N THR A 644 14.28 -33.90 -71.11
CA THR A 644 13.38 -34.42 -70.06
C THR A 644 12.59 -33.40 -69.20
N PRO A 645 11.48 -33.81 -68.56
CA PRO A 645 10.66 -32.97 -67.67
C PRO A 645 11.17 -32.91 -66.21
N ALA A 646 10.67 -31.93 -65.44
CA ALA A 646 11.08 -31.62 -64.07
C ALA A 646 10.20 -32.27 -62.95
N THR A 647 10.67 -32.18 -61.70
CA THR A 647 10.16 -32.90 -60.51
C THR A 647 9.12 -32.12 -59.66
N PRO A 648 8.33 -32.81 -58.79
CA PRO A 648 7.27 -32.18 -57.99
C PRO A 648 7.74 -31.48 -56.69
N GLU A 649 6.85 -30.68 -56.10
CA GLU A 649 7.07 -29.93 -54.85
C GLU A 649 6.88 -30.74 -53.55
N LYS A 650 7.15 -30.09 -52.40
CA LYS A 650 7.37 -30.68 -51.07
C LYS A 650 6.16 -30.48 -50.12
N PRO A 651 5.89 -31.39 -49.16
CA PRO A 651 4.69 -31.32 -48.31
C PRO A 651 4.65 -30.19 -47.27
N VAL A 652 3.42 -29.89 -46.82
CA VAL A 652 3.07 -28.92 -45.76
C VAL A 652 3.60 -29.35 -44.38
N THR A 653 3.94 -28.39 -43.52
CA THR A 653 4.42 -28.61 -42.15
C THR A 653 3.29 -28.85 -41.14
N SER A 654 3.54 -29.72 -40.15
CA SER A 654 2.65 -30.00 -39.02
C SER A 654 2.55 -28.83 -38.04
N GLU A 655 1.41 -28.73 -37.34
CA GLU A 655 1.22 -27.86 -36.19
C GLU A 655 2.09 -28.26 -34.99
N THR A 656 2.36 -27.30 -34.10
CA THR A 656 3.12 -27.47 -32.85
C THR A 656 2.22 -27.90 -31.68
N PRO A 657 2.59 -28.92 -30.89
CA PRO A 657 1.81 -29.36 -29.74
C PRO A 657 1.93 -28.40 -28.55
N VAL A 658 0.87 -28.33 -27.74
CA VAL A 658 0.80 -27.50 -26.52
C VAL A 658 1.63 -28.11 -25.39
N THR A 659 2.29 -27.27 -24.58
CA THR A 659 3.07 -27.69 -23.41
C THR A 659 2.18 -28.10 -22.23
N PRO A 660 2.44 -29.25 -21.57
CA PRO A 660 1.77 -29.60 -20.31
C PRO A 660 2.21 -28.72 -19.13
N GLU A 661 1.32 -28.51 -18.16
CA GLU A 661 1.63 -27.80 -16.92
C GLU A 661 2.46 -28.64 -15.94
N THR A 662 3.20 -27.96 -15.05
CA THR A 662 4.01 -28.59 -14.00
C THR A 662 3.16 -29.17 -12.86
N PRO A 663 3.37 -30.42 -12.43
CA PRO A 663 2.67 -31.00 -11.29
C PRO A 663 3.02 -30.32 -9.96
N VAL A 664 2.01 -30.06 -9.13
CA VAL A 664 2.19 -29.65 -7.73
C VAL A 664 2.71 -30.80 -6.86
N THR A 665 3.63 -30.49 -5.96
CA THR A 665 4.17 -31.42 -4.96
C THR A 665 3.18 -31.63 -3.80
N PRO A 666 2.91 -32.88 -3.37
CA PRO A 666 2.07 -33.14 -2.19
C PRO A 666 2.77 -32.74 -0.90
N GLU A 667 1.99 -32.26 0.08
CA GLU A 667 2.49 -31.88 1.41
C GLU A 667 2.87 -33.09 2.27
N SER A 668 3.69 -32.85 3.29
CA SER A 668 4.14 -33.88 4.24
C SER A 668 3.18 -34.03 5.42
N PRO A 669 2.95 -35.26 5.94
CA PRO A 669 2.00 -35.48 7.02
C PRO A 669 2.47 -34.89 8.36
N VAL A 670 1.54 -34.30 9.10
CA VAL A 670 1.80 -33.65 10.39
C VAL A 670 2.05 -34.68 11.50
N THR A 671 3.09 -34.47 12.31
CA THR A 671 3.37 -35.29 13.50
C THR A 671 2.50 -34.86 14.70
N PRO A 672 1.96 -35.80 15.50
CA PRO A 672 1.19 -35.46 16.70
C PRO A 672 2.04 -34.78 17.78
N GLU A 673 1.45 -33.82 18.48
CA GLU A 673 2.07 -33.15 19.63
C GLU A 673 2.07 -34.03 20.90
N LYS A 674 2.89 -33.65 21.89
CA LYS A 674 2.98 -34.31 23.19
C LYS A 674 2.94 -33.25 24.31
N PRO A 675 2.04 -33.37 25.31
CA PRO A 675 1.86 -32.34 26.33
C PRO A 675 2.98 -32.33 27.37
N VAL A 676 3.34 -31.13 27.84
CA VAL A 676 4.20 -30.90 29.02
C VAL A 676 3.75 -29.62 29.74
N GLU A 677 3.33 -29.76 30.99
CA GLU A 677 3.24 -28.65 31.95
C GLU A 677 4.59 -28.46 32.66
N LYS A 678 5.00 -27.20 32.93
CA LYS A 678 5.68 -26.80 34.18
C LYS A 678 5.77 -25.25 34.32
N PRO A 679 6.10 -24.71 35.51
CA PRO A 679 5.45 -23.50 36.01
C PRO A 679 6.26 -22.20 35.86
N THR A 680 5.66 -21.13 36.36
CA THR A 680 6.13 -19.73 36.37
C THR A 680 7.46 -19.52 37.12
N VAL A 681 8.13 -18.42 36.75
CA VAL A 681 9.35 -17.90 37.40
C VAL A 681 9.00 -16.59 38.13
N PRO A 682 9.58 -16.28 39.31
CA PRO A 682 9.26 -15.05 40.04
C PRO A 682 9.72 -13.76 39.34
N VAL A 683 9.02 -12.66 39.59
CA VAL A 683 9.33 -11.33 39.09
C VAL A 683 10.55 -10.74 39.82
N THR A 684 11.36 -9.92 39.13
CA THR A 684 12.47 -9.16 39.74
C THR A 684 12.02 -7.70 39.95
N PRO A 685 12.25 -7.08 41.12
CA PRO A 685 11.90 -5.66 41.31
C PRO A 685 12.73 -4.73 40.42
N GLU A 686 12.08 -3.71 39.85
CA GLU A 686 12.79 -2.65 39.12
C GLU A 686 13.45 -1.61 40.05
N LYS A 687 14.34 -0.81 39.46
CA LYS A 687 15.18 0.16 40.16
C LYS A 687 14.52 1.56 40.15
N PRO A 688 14.58 2.34 41.25
CA PRO A 688 14.08 3.71 41.26
C PRO A 688 14.71 4.60 40.18
N THR A 689 13.87 5.39 39.52
CA THR A 689 14.25 6.47 38.61
C THR A 689 14.73 7.71 39.36
N ALA A 690 15.40 8.62 38.65
CA ALA A 690 15.91 9.87 39.20
C ALA A 690 14.82 10.96 39.22
N PRO A 691 14.88 11.96 40.13
CA PRO A 691 13.92 13.05 40.17
C PRO A 691 13.99 13.95 38.93
N GLU A 692 12.85 14.47 38.51
CA GLU A 692 12.72 15.32 37.32
C GLU A 692 13.19 16.77 37.56
N VAL A 693 13.39 17.50 36.45
CA VAL A 693 13.85 18.89 36.43
C VAL A 693 12.65 19.83 36.64
N PRO A 694 12.74 20.84 37.54
CA PRO A 694 11.61 21.73 37.81
C PRO A 694 11.23 22.59 36.60
N VAL A 695 9.93 22.63 36.29
CA VAL A 695 9.36 23.48 35.24
C VAL A 695 9.26 24.93 35.74
N THR A 696 9.77 25.88 34.96
CA THR A 696 9.62 27.32 35.23
C THR A 696 8.27 27.83 34.74
N ILE A 697 7.53 28.54 35.60
CA ILE A 697 6.25 29.17 35.30
C ILE A 697 6.45 30.68 35.14
N ASP A 698 6.06 31.24 33.99
CA ASP A 698 5.90 32.69 33.83
C ASP A 698 4.48 33.10 34.25
N ILE A 699 4.37 34.20 35.01
CA ILE A 699 3.09 34.78 35.43
C ILE A 699 2.86 36.07 34.64
N ILE A 700 1.66 36.22 34.06
CA ILE A 700 1.23 37.44 33.37
C ILE A 700 -0.12 37.87 33.98
N GLU A 701 -0.25 39.15 34.32
CA GLU A 701 -1.50 39.71 34.84
C GLU A 701 -2.51 39.91 33.70
N GLY A 702 -3.71 39.34 33.86
CA GLY A 702 -4.85 39.64 32.99
C GLY A 702 -5.57 40.93 33.41
N ASP A 703 -6.13 41.66 32.45
CA ASP A 703 -6.85 42.90 32.72
C ASP A 703 -8.15 42.59 33.50
N GLY A 704 -8.18 42.99 34.78
CA GLY A 704 -9.15 42.51 35.78
C GLY A 704 -8.52 41.86 37.03
N GLY A 705 -7.22 41.54 37.01
CA GLY A 705 -6.47 41.11 38.19
C GLY A 705 -6.52 39.62 38.53
N GLN A 706 -6.97 38.77 37.60
CA GLN A 706 -6.94 37.31 37.77
C GLN A 706 -5.68 36.72 37.09
N LEU A 707 -4.99 35.85 37.82
CA LEU A 707 -3.75 35.21 37.34
C LEU A 707 -4.09 34.01 36.45
N ILE A 708 -3.50 33.95 35.25
CA ILE A 708 -3.69 32.84 34.31
C ILE A 708 -2.34 32.12 34.11
N ILE A 709 -2.31 30.82 34.43
CA ILE A 709 -1.17 29.94 34.17
C ILE A 709 -1.43 29.22 32.84
N THR A 710 -0.51 29.29 31.88
CA THR A 710 -0.61 28.55 30.61
C THR A 710 0.70 27.85 30.27
N ALA A 711 0.63 26.57 29.90
CA ALA A 711 1.70 25.88 29.20
C ALA A 711 1.58 26.18 27.69
N LYS A 712 2.69 26.53 27.03
CA LYS A 712 2.71 26.72 25.57
C LYS A 712 2.86 25.38 24.87
N GLY A 713 1.92 25.01 23.98
CA GLY A 713 1.96 23.70 23.31
C GLY A 713 1.24 23.56 21.97
N GLU A 714 0.02 24.08 21.80
CA GLU A 714 -0.84 23.70 20.66
C GLU A 714 -1.43 24.87 19.85
N PRO A 715 -1.76 24.66 18.55
CA PRO A 715 -2.36 25.68 17.68
C PRO A 715 -3.86 25.84 17.92
N ALA A 716 -4.37 27.07 17.86
CA ALA A 716 -5.76 27.38 18.12
C ALA A 716 -6.72 26.83 17.03
N TYR A 717 -7.62 25.94 17.43
CA TYR A 717 -8.88 25.69 16.74
C TYR A 717 -10.01 26.47 17.44
N HIS A 718 -10.97 26.97 16.65
CA HIS A 718 -12.04 27.81 17.19
C HIS A 718 -13.01 27.01 18.06
N GLU A 719 -13.12 27.39 19.33
CA GLU A 719 -14.20 26.93 20.22
C GLU A 719 -15.56 27.36 19.66
N LEU A 720 -16.51 26.42 19.63
CA LEU A 720 -17.92 26.73 19.39
C LEU A 720 -18.55 27.19 20.72
N PRO A 721 -19.45 28.19 20.70
CA PRO A 721 -19.99 28.76 21.94
C PRO A 721 -20.84 27.74 22.70
N THR A 722 -20.49 27.50 23.96
CA THR A 722 -21.30 26.72 24.90
C THR A 722 -22.61 27.45 25.18
N LEU A 723 -23.74 26.83 24.84
CA LEU A 723 -25.06 27.36 25.20
C LEU A 723 -25.30 27.17 26.70
N ASP A 724 -25.46 28.27 27.42
CA ASP A 724 -25.98 28.28 28.78
C ASP A 724 -27.48 27.91 28.73
N ILE A 725 -27.86 26.87 29.46
CA ILE A 725 -29.23 26.32 29.51
C ILE A 725 -29.95 26.66 30.83
N SER A 726 -29.39 27.56 31.65
CA SER A 726 -29.95 27.92 32.97
C SER A 726 -31.16 28.87 32.95
N THR A 727 -31.50 29.47 31.80
CA THR A 727 -32.56 30.51 31.71
C THR A 727 -33.60 30.27 30.59
N ILE A 728 -34.24 29.09 30.55
CA ILE A 728 -35.42 28.85 29.71
C ILE A 728 -36.68 28.78 30.59
N GLU A 729 -37.42 29.88 30.68
CA GLU A 729 -38.80 29.86 31.19
C GLU A 729 -39.73 29.25 30.14
N ILE A 730 -40.60 28.33 30.56
CA ILE A 730 -41.60 27.69 29.70
C ILE A 730 -42.97 28.35 29.95
N PRO A 731 -43.57 29.04 28.97
CA PRO A 731 -44.93 29.56 29.11
C PRO A 731 -45.95 28.42 28.96
N THR A 732 -46.86 28.30 29.94
CA THR A 732 -48.02 27.41 29.85
C THR A 732 -49.14 28.05 29.03
N GLU A 733 -49.52 27.43 27.91
CA GLU A 733 -50.81 27.68 27.25
C GLU A 733 -51.79 26.55 27.54
N GLU A 734 -53.06 26.89 27.79
CA GLU A 734 -54.15 25.92 27.88
C GLU A 734 -54.54 25.42 26.48
N VAL A 735 -54.82 24.11 26.34
CA VAL A 735 -55.48 23.55 25.15
C VAL A 735 -56.62 22.63 25.54
N THR A 736 -57.76 22.81 24.86
CA THR A 736 -59.07 22.25 25.23
C THR A 736 -59.28 20.83 24.72
N SER A 737 -59.98 20.02 25.51
CA SER A 737 -60.44 18.66 25.15
C SER A 737 -61.39 18.63 23.94
N THR A 738 -61.28 17.57 23.12
CA THR A 738 -62.33 17.15 22.18
C THR A 738 -62.34 15.62 22.05
N GLU A 739 -63.49 14.98 22.31
CA GLU A 739 -63.66 13.53 22.22
C GLU A 739 -64.00 13.05 20.78
N VAL A 740 -63.48 11.88 20.39
CA VAL A 740 -63.92 11.10 19.21
C VAL A 740 -63.92 9.60 19.59
N PRO A 741 -64.94 8.80 19.24
CA PRO A 741 -65.28 7.59 20.02
C PRO A 741 -64.61 6.27 19.56
N THR A 742 -64.72 5.28 20.45
CA THR A 742 -64.24 3.89 20.33
C THR A 742 -65.06 3.00 19.37
N THR A 743 -64.41 1.99 18.78
CA THR A 743 -65.05 0.83 18.13
C THR A 743 -64.41 -0.49 18.58
N GLU A 744 -65.21 -1.40 19.12
CA GLU A 744 -64.78 -2.73 19.57
C GLU A 744 -64.94 -3.80 18.48
N VAL A 745 -64.01 -4.76 18.41
CA VAL A 745 -64.22 -6.14 17.90
C VAL A 745 -63.36 -7.11 18.77
N PRO A 746 -63.83 -8.31 19.18
CA PRO A 746 -63.30 -9.00 20.38
C PRO A 746 -62.52 -10.32 20.08
N VAL A 747 -62.52 -11.26 21.05
CA VAL A 747 -61.95 -12.65 21.07
C VAL A 747 -60.53 -12.73 21.70
N LYS A 748 -60.20 -13.58 22.70
CA LYS A 748 -60.83 -14.80 23.29
C LYS A 748 -60.46 -15.00 24.79
N GLU A 749 -61.28 -15.76 25.54
CA GLU A 749 -61.03 -16.15 26.94
C GLU A 749 -60.33 -17.51 27.12
N VAL A 750 -59.54 -17.66 28.19
CA VAL A 750 -59.30 -18.88 29.03
C VAL A 750 -58.74 -18.44 30.41
N PRO A 751 -58.83 -19.23 31.51
CA PRO A 751 -59.47 -18.66 32.71
C PRO A 751 -58.67 -18.65 34.05
N VAL A 752 -58.98 -17.62 34.85
CA VAL A 752 -59.23 -17.60 36.31
C VAL A 752 -58.22 -18.23 37.28
N THR A 753 -57.70 -17.39 38.19
CA THR A 753 -57.71 -17.66 39.65
C THR A 753 -57.96 -16.36 40.42
N GLU A 754 -59.04 -16.26 41.20
CA GLU A 754 -59.37 -15.08 42.03
C GLU A 754 -59.09 -15.33 43.52
N VAL A 755 -58.50 -14.34 44.20
CA VAL A 755 -58.64 -14.11 45.66
C VAL A 755 -58.70 -12.58 45.88
N PRO A 756 -59.68 -12.03 46.60
CA PRO A 756 -59.95 -10.58 46.58
C PRO A 756 -59.23 -9.80 47.69
N VAL A 757 -58.89 -8.53 47.39
CA VAL A 757 -58.57 -7.50 48.40
C VAL A 757 -59.44 -6.26 48.16
N LYS A 758 -59.77 -5.57 49.25
CA LYS A 758 -60.82 -4.55 49.39
C LYS A 758 -60.39 -3.17 48.89
N VAL A 759 -61.29 -2.44 48.23
CA VAL A 759 -61.11 -1.03 47.84
C VAL A 759 -61.49 -0.10 49.01
N GLU A 760 -60.61 0.83 49.36
CA GLU A 760 -60.93 2.04 50.14
C GLU A 760 -60.29 3.29 49.50
N THR A 761 -60.73 4.48 49.94
CA THR A 761 -60.69 5.73 49.16
C THR A 761 -59.38 6.53 49.22
N PRO A 762 -59.08 7.37 48.21
CA PRO A 762 -57.85 8.17 48.17
C PRO A 762 -57.77 9.23 49.28
N ILE A 763 -56.59 9.38 49.87
CA ILE A 763 -56.30 10.41 50.88
C ILE A 763 -55.67 11.64 50.22
N LYS A 764 -56.14 12.81 50.65
CA LYS A 764 -55.69 14.13 50.21
C LYS A 764 -54.35 14.47 50.87
N VAL A 765 -53.28 14.61 50.08
CA VAL A 765 -51.98 15.09 50.57
C VAL A 765 -52.00 16.62 50.65
N GLU A 766 -51.89 17.16 51.86
CA GLU A 766 -51.60 18.58 52.07
C GLU A 766 -50.08 18.76 52.25
N ILE A 767 -49.53 19.83 51.69
CA ILE A 767 -48.08 20.09 51.68
C ILE A 767 -47.70 20.75 53.02
N PRO A 768 -46.84 20.12 53.86
CA PRO A 768 -46.34 20.76 55.06
C PRO A 768 -45.31 21.84 54.73
N THR A 769 -45.35 22.94 55.46
CA THR A 769 -44.51 24.13 55.23
C THR A 769 -43.04 23.87 55.54
N LYS A 770 -42.14 24.55 54.81
CA LYS A 770 -40.70 24.65 55.06
C LYS A 770 -40.40 24.87 56.56
N VAL A 771 -39.71 23.94 57.20
CA VAL A 771 -39.10 24.12 58.52
C VAL A 771 -37.66 24.58 58.33
N GLU A 772 -37.32 25.71 58.92
CA GLU A 772 -35.98 26.29 58.90
C GLU A 772 -35.33 25.97 60.26
N VAL A 773 -34.22 25.22 60.25
CA VAL A 773 -33.59 24.71 61.48
C VAL A 773 -32.40 25.58 61.84
N ASP A 774 -32.62 26.47 62.81
CA ASP A 774 -31.65 27.46 63.26
C ASP A 774 -30.66 26.86 64.28
N TYR A 775 -29.35 27.01 64.05
CA TYR A 775 -28.29 26.37 64.82
C TYR A 775 -27.12 27.34 65.12
N ALA A 776 -27.23 28.10 66.22
CA ALA A 776 -26.12 28.43 67.16
C ALA A 776 -26.51 29.57 68.14
N PRO A 777 -26.46 29.34 69.47
CA PRO A 777 -26.42 30.44 70.44
C PRO A 777 -24.97 30.93 70.62
N ALA A 778 -24.61 32.04 69.97
CA ALA A 778 -23.34 32.72 70.24
C ALA A 778 -23.39 33.40 71.63
N PHE A 779 -22.45 33.06 72.51
CA PHE A 779 -22.32 33.72 73.81
C PHE A 779 -21.30 34.87 73.77
N GLU A 780 -21.80 36.10 73.84
CA GLU A 780 -20.97 37.27 74.10
C GLU A 780 -20.30 37.18 75.48
N THR A 781 -19.00 37.47 75.55
CA THR A 781 -18.32 37.80 76.81
C THR A 781 -17.90 39.26 76.79
N SER A 782 -18.67 40.11 77.47
CA SER A 782 -18.30 41.50 77.68
C SER A 782 -17.68 41.68 79.08
N ASN A 783 -16.43 42.13 79.13
CA ASN A 783 -16.02 43.04 80.19
C ASN A 783 -14.86 43.92 79.76
N THR A 784 -14.92 45.19 80.14
CA THR A 784 -13.96 46.21 79.71
C THR A 784 -12.99 46.55 80.83
N ALA A 785 -11.71 46.65 80.49
CA ALA A 785 -10.74 47.45 81.24
C ALA A 785 -9.98 48.33 80.22
N LYS A 786 -10.15 49.64 80.33
CA LYS A 786 -9.35 50.63 79.60
C LYS A 786 -8.31 51.20 80.56
N GLU A 787 -7.07 51.22 80.13
CA GLU A 787 -6.15 52.32 80.43
C GLU A 787 -5.34 52.63 79.17
N GLU A 788 -5.11 53.91 78.90
CA GLU A 788 -4.44 54.39 77.69
C GLU A 788 -2.93 54.52 77.91
N VAL A 789 -2.13 54.47 76.84
CA VAL A 789 -1.22 55.59 76.52
C VAL A 789 -0.63 55.49 75.09
N VAL A 790 -0.74 56.62 74.39
CA VAL A 790 0.02 57.17 73.25
C VAL A 790 1.49 56.67 73.17
N VAL A 791 2.19 56.52 72.03
CA VAL A 791 2.42 57.45 70.90
C VAL A 791 2.72 56.71 69.58
N THR A 792 2.63 57.44 68.46
CA THR A 792 2.73 57.00 67.06
C THR A 792 4.19 57.09 66.48
N PRO A 793 4.50 57.11 65.16
CA PRO A 793 5.36 56.07 64.58
C PRO A 793 6.65 56.58 63.91
N LYS A 794 7.56 55.66 63.49
CA LYS A 794 8.46 55.90 62.33
C LYS A 794 9.19 54.67 61.78
N VAL A 795 9.40 54.71 60.47
CA VAL A 795 10.42 53.95 59.72
C VAL A 795 11.80 54.59 59.92
N VAL A 796 12.87 53.80 60.00
CA VAL A 796 14.21 54.10 59.43
C VAL A 796 15.10 52.83 59.43
N ASN A 797 16.14 52.85 58.58
CA ASN A 797 17.06 51.77 58.24
C ASN A 797 18.31 51.71 59.17
N HIS A 798 19.34 50.97 58.76
CA HIS A 798 20.70 50.73 59.33
C HIS A 798 20.83 49.34 60.00
N SER A 799 21.70 48.41 59.61
CA SER A 799 23.07 48.41 59.01
C SER A 799 24.23 48.62 59.98
N SER A 800 25.05 47.58 60.12
CA SER A 800 26.43 47.58 60.60
C SER A 800 27.20 46.52 59.80
N GLU A 801 27.84 46.89 58.70
CA GLU A 801 29.24 47.32 58.65
C GLU A 801 30.26 46.28 59.14
N LEU A 802 31.03 45.73 58.20
CA LEU A 802 32.42 45.32 58.42
C LEU A 802 33.22 45.58 57.12
N LYS A 803 34.10 46.57 57.17
CA LYS A 803 35.12 46.86 56.12
C LYS A 803 36.29 45.88 56.35
N GLN A 804 37.13 45.48 55.39
CA GLN A 804 38.01 46.19 54.45
C GLN A 804 38.67 45.09 53.55
N SER A 805 39.40 45.28 52.44
CA SER A 805 40.05 46.44 51.81
C SER A 805 40.43 46.11 50.33
N THR A 806 40.51 47.12 49.45
CA THR A 806 41.49 47.34 48.34
C THR A 806 42.05 46.12 47.57
N ASP A 807 41.84 45.93 46.26
CA ASP A 807 42.45 46.64 45.08
C ASP A 807 43.25 45.58 44.25
N ASP A 808 43.53 45.67 42.94
CA ASP A 808 43.17 46.65 41.90
C ASP A 808 43.09 45.98 40.49
N SER A 809 42.67 46.75 39.48
CA SER A 809 42.96 46.80 38.03
C SER A 809 43.91 45.78 37.31
N VAL A 810 43.90 45.54 35.98
CA VAL A 810 43.37 46.23 34.77
C VAL A 810 42.91 45.19 33.70
N LYS A 811 42.09 45.61 32.73
CA LYS A 811 41.77 44.94 31.44
C LYS A 811 42.99 44.49 30.63
N ILE A 812 42.82 43.50 29.72
CA ILE A 812 43.12 43.61 28.26
C ILE A 812 42.56 42.39 27.46
N LEU A 813 42.20 42.62 26.20
CA LEU A 813 41.73 41.71 25.14
C LEU A 813 42.29 42.26 23.78
N PRO A 814 42.29 41.55 22.63
CA PRO A 814 41.95 40.14 22.31
C PRO A 814 43.07 39.48 21.44
N ASN A 815 42.70 38.76 20.34
CA ASN A 815 43.53 38.23 19.23
C ASN A 815 44.41 36.98 19.53
N THR A 816 44.72 36.06 18.60
CA THR A 816 44.27 35.76 17.19
C THR A 816 44.73 34.34 16.79
N GLY A 817 44.13 33.71 15.77
CA GLY A 817 44.84 32.71 14.96
C GLY A 817 43.99 31.62 14.29
N GLU A 818 43.88 31.64 12.96
CA GLU A 818 43.50 30.47 12.14
C GLU A 818 44.71 29.56 11.90
N THR A 819 44.50 28.29 11.53
CA THR A 819 45.13 27.67 10.33
C THR A 819 44.50 26.30 10.00
N LYS A 820 44.86 25.70 8.85
CA LYS A 820 44.14 24.59 8.19
C LYS A 820 45.02 23.32 7.99
N THR A 821 44.35 22.31 7.42
CA THR A 821 44.84 21.32 6.40
C THR A 821 45.50 19.98 6.79
N ASN A 822 44.88 18.93 6.24
CA ASN A 822 45.45 17.76 5.53
C ASN A 822 46.01 16.53 6.27
N LEU A 823 45.14 15.51 6.34
CA LEU A 823 45.25 14.18 5.70
C LEU A 823 46.53 13.30 5.84
N SER A 824 46.26 12.07 6.30
CA SER A 824 46.83 10.77 5.86
C SER A 824 48.34 10.47 6.00
N TYR A 825 48.65 9.35 6.68
CA TYR A 825 49.44 8.24 6.08
C TYR A 825 49.11 6.88 6.75
N LEU A 826 49.66 5.80 6.21
CA LEU A 826 49.26 4.38 6.38
C LEU A 826 50.28 3.57 7.22
N GLY A 827 49.83 2.54 7.96
CA GLY A 827 50.72 1.60 8.69
C GLY A 827 49.99 0.81 9.81
N LEU A 828 49.13 -0.18 9.53
CA LEU A 828 49.42 -1.57 9.17
C LEU A 828 50.30 -2.36 10.18
N GLY A 829 49.68 -3.31 10.87
CA GLY A 829 50.32 -4.42 11.60
C GLY A 829 49.58 -5.73 11.27
N ILE A 830 50.29 -6.86 11.16
CA ILE A 830 49.80 -8.10 10.51
C ILE A 830 50.10 -9.34 11.38
N LEU A 831 49.29 -10.40 11.18
CA LEU A 831 49.46 -11.85 11.52
C LEU A 831 48.40 -12.36 12.54
N GLY A 832 47.79 -13.53 12.36
CA GLY A 832 47.86 -14.52 11.26
C GLY A 832 46.58 -15.40 11.23
N LEU A 833 46.05 -15.74 10.05
CA LEU A 833 46.33 -16.98 9.29
C LEU A 833 45.85 -18.29 9.95
N GLY A 834 44.87 -18.96 9.32
CA GLY A 834 44.31 -20.23 9.82
C GLY A 834 43.21 -20.85 8.94
N ALA A 835 43.39 -20.90 7.62
CA ALA A 835 42.39 -21.45 6.69
C ALA A 835 42.77 -22.84 6.14
N LEU A 836 41.84 -23.81 6.20
CA LEU A 836 41.86 -25.02 5.39
C LEU A 836 40.42 -25.50 5.11
N ALA A 837 40.23 -26.32 4.08
CA ALA A 837 38.90 -26.54 3.47
C ALA A 837 38.57 -28.02 3.17
N LYS A 838 37.30 -28.23 2.76
CA LYS A 838 36.85 -29.16 1.69
C LYS A 838 36.26 -30.54 2.09
N ARG A 839 34.99 -30.71 1.70
CA ARG A 839 34.24 -31.96 1.33
C ARG A 839 33.66 -32.92 2.39
N ARG A 840 32.33 -33.10 2.28
CA ARG A 840 31.53 -34.35 2.24
C ARG A 840 31.83 -35.47 3.27
N LYS A 841 30.85 -35.77 4.14
CA LYS A 841 29.94 -36.95 3.95
C LYS A 841 28.77 -37.03 4.95
N LYS A 842 27.81 -37.89 4.57
CA LYS A 842 26.58 -38.34 5.25
C LYS A 842 26.72 -38.82 6.71
N TYR A 843 25.55 -39.00 7.30
CA TYR A 843 25.16 -39.66 8.55
C TYR A 843 25.21 -38.74 9.78
N ARG A 844 24.21 -38.80 10.68
CA ARG A 844 23.07 -39.73 10.74
C ARG A 844 21.74 -39.00 10.99
#